data_AF-B3PG93-F1
#
_entry.id   AF-B3PG93-F1
#
_cell.length_a   1.000
_cell.length_b   1.000
_cell.length_c   1.000
_cell.angle_alpha   90.00
_cell.angle_beta   90.00
_cell.angle_gamma   90.00
#
_symmetry.space_group_name_H-M   'P 1'
#
loop_
_entity.id
_entity.type
_entity.pdbx_description
1 polymer ?
#
loop_
_entity_poly.entity_id
_entity_poly.type
_entity_poly.pdbx_seq_one_letter_code
_entity_poly.pdbx_strand_id
1 'polypeptide(L)'
;MKGNIQDVCKTLIFVITILNITACGGSSSSSSSSSSSSSSSSSSSSSSSSVQNTAPIANAGPDKTTNEREEVVLDGNTSSDIDNDPLAYSWTQISGPSVSLTDANTATAKFIAPTVAVDTPAVFRLTVDDGLLNHTDDILITIKPVTDSISIAILGLGNEILVTNEPTISVAGIASADAPINKISFNNPSSAISGDAAGIENWSVSVPLAIGDNPLTFTAQAADGKTAEINTTITYYPNLAFNTPLILSQDIAYKNETVNLSVTIGLSTGTEPTVTLFTASEDGTPGSELEPMLDDGKLPDEIEKDGIYSTQFAITPTSTGYQCYRAKIEINDSTPYFSELRCMWVTSHYTAEEVATATSVADDLESAYLTLLANGKTEIEAANTVVSSLSTNIDIGEAGATGDGGIWWVTKAGILGAYHPVLENQRAAAAKQRNATPRKQNPISTKKPVVPTVAYPATYLAHRNYYVPSAPAQPTSKYNLRTKTAGENNPILSNKALIISPYLNNPIDPQNSFGSSDDYFGVWNSIKNGNQCLLYAEKEAVNNGSLNVSLSDFYNLSSFGYIHIVTHGDNFYNGLLSLWQNNWGPNNFLTGSLSQVVIYSGLYLPSDGNGGYDITGYEDDLQAKRLVIAPGGAIAILPSYFQRYVGALPNSLVILGACRSTYNNSLANVFLSKGAGAVVGYTDYVNSSYAQNTLKMLVEEMYTGKDVGEAINATTAIYGTNDADNDPAYITLSGASNLSFGSGNFSNLGFEDGTLTTWERSGDGRVISQLGSTRPTEGVWAGIISTGLGYTTTAGQIEQTGCLANNVTKLNFDWNFFSEEFLEYCESIYQDEFKVDICEKDNSVTTNCQTLFQTNIDQLCNSVSASDVSFDQGGVYNTGWSRKSLNIDSYAGKNVLLRFYATDIGDSIYDSAILLDNIEIE
;
A
#
# COMPACT_ATOMS: atom_id res chain seq x y z
N MET A 1 24.15 16.33 -64.47
CA MET A 1 24.74 17.69 -64.45
C MET A 1 25.67 17.72 -63.24
N LYS A 2 27.00 17.72 -63.43
CA LYS A 2 27.87 18.92 -63.32
C LYS A 2 27.53 19.73 -62.04
N GLY A 3 28.40 19.91 -61.06
CA GLY A 3 29.81 19.59 -60.97
C GLY A 3 30.41 19.98 -59.62
N ASN A 4 31.63 19.47 -59.41
CA ASN A 4 32.64 19.88 -58.43
C ASN A 4 32.95 21.39 -58.46
N ILE A 5 33.51 21.89 -57.35
CA ILE A 5 34.82 22.59 -57.22
C ILE A 5 34.90 23.06 -55.74
N GLN A 6 35.80 22.49 -54.91
CA GLN A 6 37.19 22.93 -54.65
C GLN A 6 37.24 24.29 -53.92
N ASP A 7 38.14 24.62 -52.99
CA ASP A 7 39.36 24.08 -52.36
C ASP A 7 39.58 25.05 -51.14
N VAL A 8 40.42 24.87 -50.11
CA VAL A 8 41.88 24.75 -50.15
C VAL A 8 42.41 24.30 -48.77
N CYS A 9 43.06 23.14 -48.78
CA CYS A 9 44.33 22.71 -48.15
C CYS A 9 44.95 23.42 -46.94
N LYS A 10 45.38 22.60 -45.96
CA LYS A 10 46.80 22.23 -45.63
C LYS A 10 46.81 21.52 -44.25
N THR A 11 47.45 20.39 -43.93
CA THR A 11 48.50 19.50 -44.49
C THR A 11 48.43 18.21 -43.63
N LEU A 12 48.21 16.99 -44.17
CA LEU A 12 49.19 15.92 -44.49
C LEU A 12 50.02 15.45 -43.24
N ILE A 13 50.19 14.19 -42.78
CA ILE A 13 50.25 12.78 -43.29
C ILE A 13 50.23 11.89 -42.00
N PHE A 14 49.28 10.99 -41.68
CA PHE A 14 48.99 9.60 -42.14
C PHE A 14 50.19 8.63 -42.24
N VAL A 15 50.23 7.52 -41.49
CA VAL A 15 50.21 6.11 -41.97
C VAL A 15 51.04 5.29 -40.97
N ILE A 16 50.77 4.05 -40.55
CA ILE A 16 49.66 3.09 -40.53
C ILE A 16 50.22 1.90 -39.70
N THR A 17 49.47 1.47 -38.67
CA THR A 17 48.90 0.13 -38.44
C THR A 17 49.63 -1.09 -39.09
N ILE A 18 49.84 -2.26 -38.45
CA ILE A 18 48.87 -3.28 -38.01
C ILE A 18 49.61 -4.40 -37.24
N LEU A 19 48.97 -4.82 -36.12
CA LEU A 19 48.79 -6.14 -35.47
C LEU A 19 49.61 -7.39 -35.96
N ASN A 20 49.93 -8.41 -35.14
CA ASN A 20 49.09 -9.16 -34.20
C ASN A 20 49.90 -10.26 -33.43
N ILE A 21 49.23 -10.90 -32.46
CA ILE A 21 49.41 -12.26 -31.86
C ILE A 21 50.05 -12.35 -30.45
N THR A 22 49.26 -12.98 -29.56
CA THR A 22 49.50 -13.33 -28.15
C THR A 22 50.00 -14.78 -27.98
N ALA A 23 50.70 -15.01 -26.86
CA ALA A 23 50.77 -16.23 -26.03
C ALA A 23 51.71 -17.39 -26.41
N CYS A 24 52.67 -17.69 -25.53
CA CYS A 24 52.74 -18.91 -24.71
C CYS A 24 53.93 -18.81 -23.73
N GLY A 25 53.77 -19.33 -22.51
CA GLY A 25 54.78 -19.31 -21.46
C GLY A 25 55.74 -20.52 -21.47
N GLY A 26 56.63 -20.55 -20.47
CA GLY A 26 57.17 -21.79 -19.93
C GLY A 26 58.66 -22.08 -20.16
N SER A 27 59.43 -21.79 -19.10
CA SER A 27 60.42 -22.70 -18.49
C SER A 27 61.82 -22.93 -19.08
N SER A 28 62.76 -22.83 -18.14
CA SER A 28 63.91 -23.72 -17.89
C SER A 28 65.26 -23.48 -18.60
N SER A 29 66.23 -23.19 -17.71
CA SER A 29 67.53 -23.85 -17.56
C SER A 29 68.71 -23.52 -18.50
N SER A 30 69.71 -22.94 -17.84
CA SER A 30 71.11 -23.38 -17.76
C SER A 30 72.11 -23.01 -18.87
N SER A 31 73.21 -22.42 -18.39
CA SER A 31 74.62 -22.55 -18.83
C SER A 31 74.96 -21.97 -20.23
N SER A 32 76.07 -21.27 -20.45
CA SER A 32 77.24 -20.95 -19.63
C SER A 32 78.15 -20.00 -20.45
N SER A 33 78.83 -19.11 -19.74
CA SER A 33 80.20 -18.60 -19.99
C SER A 33 80.57 -18.02 -21.37
N SER A 34 80.98 -16.75 -21.37
CA SER A 34 82.40 -16.44 -21.60
C SER A 34 82.76 -14.98 -21.24
N SER A 35 83.69 -14.92 -20.29
CA SER A 35 84.58 -13.86 -19.84
C SER A 35 85.06 -12.82 -20.85
N SER A 36 85.16 -11.56 -20.40
CA SER A 36 86.41 -10.79 -20.52
C SER A 36 86.60 -9.88 -19.31
N SER A 37 87.80 -9.99 -18.76
CA SER A 37 88.28 -9.42 -17.51
C SER A 37 88.96 -8.07 -17.73
N SER A 38 88.75 -7.14 -16.81
CA SER A 38 89.76 -6.13 -16.49
C SER A 38 89.75 -5.86 -14.99
N SER A 39 90.92 -6.01 -14.39
CA SER A 39 91.21 -5.94 -12.97
C SER A 39 91.57 -4.52 -12.56
N SER A 40 91.05 -4.06 -11.43
CA SER A 40 91.72 -3.05 -10.59
C SER A 40 91.41 -3.32 -9.12
N SER A 41 92.45 -3.22 -8.31
CA SER A 41 92.56 -3.73 -6.96
C SER A 41 92.18 -2.70 -5.89
N SER A 42 91.69 -3.26 -4.77
CA SER A 42 91.81 -2.81 -3.37
C SER A 42 91.14 -1.52 -2.92
N SER A 43 90.12 -1.66 -2.05
CA SER A 43 90.16 -1.10 -0.69
C SER A 43 88.93 -1.56 0.10
N SER A 44 89.15 -2.33 1.17
CA SER A 44 88.15 -2.63 2.18
C SER A 44 87.91 -1.40 3.04
N SER A 45 86.82 -0.69 2.78
CA SER A 45 86.22 0.28 3.71
C SER A 45 84.90 -0.29 4.20
N SER A 46 84.86 -0.68 5.46
CA SER A 46 83.63 -0.94 6.21
C SER A 46 82.83 0.36 6.32
N SER A 47 81.98 0.63 5.34
CA SER A 47 80.92 1.62 5.44
C SER A 47 79.77 0.99 6.22
N SER A 48 79.56 1.43 7.45
CA SER A 48 78.25 1.31 8.09
C SER A 48 77.26 2.11 7.25
N SER A 49 76.63 1.46 6.27
CA SER A 49 75.47 2.02 5.59
C SER A 49 74.40 2.20 6.66
N SER A 50 74.23 3.42 7.16
CA SER A 50 73.00 3.80 7.83
C SER A 50 71.89 3.51 6.83
N VAL A 51 71.00 2.56 7.14
CA VAL A 51 69.78 2.37 6.36
C VAL A 51 69.09 3.74 6.39
N GLN A 52 69.00 4.37 5.22
CA GLN A 52 68.35 5.67 5.10
C GLN A 52 66.84 5.39 5.20
N ASN A 53 66.19 5.96 6.21
CA ASN A 53 64.75 5.81 6.41
C ASN A 53 63.98 6.25 5.17
N THR A 54 63.00 5.46 4.76
CA THR A 54 62.06 5.80 3.69
C THR A 54 60.82 6.43 4.30
N ALA A 55 60.26 7.48 3.70
CA ALA A 55 59.00 8.03 4.20
C ALA A 55 57.86 7.02 4.02
N PRO A 56 56.87 6.99 4.93
CA PRO A 56 55.70 6.14 4.77
C PRO A 56 54.86 6.60 3.57
N ILE A 57 53.92 5.77 3.15
CA ILE A 57 52.93 6.09 2.11
C ILE A 57 51.57 6.17 2.79
N ALA A 58 51.11 7.40 3.04
CA ALA A 58 49.73 7.66 3.42
C ALA A 58 48.78 7.32 2.26
N ASN A 59 47.69 6.64 2.56
CA ASN A 59 46.60 6.36 1.63
C ASN A 59 45.28 6.68 2.34
N ALA A 60 44.66 7.79 1.98
CA ALA A 60 43.41 8.28 2.56
C ALA A 60 42.16 7.54 2.00
N GLY A 61 42.36 6.67 1.01
CA GLY A 61 41.31 6.01 0.25
C GLY A 61 40.80 6.86 -0.94
N PRO A 62 39.94 6.27 -1.79
CA PRO A 62 39.34 7.00 -2.90
C PRO A 62 38.35 8.07 -2.41
N ASP A 63 38.15 9.12 -3.21
CA ASP A 63 37.11 10.13 -3.00
C ASP A 63 35.72 9.48 -2.81
N LYS A 64 34.90 10.08 -1.94
CA LYS A 64 33.57 9.56 -1.59
C LYS A 64 32.49 10.60 -1.82
N THR A 65 31.26 10.10 -1.94
CA THR A 65 30.04 10.89 -1.90
C THR A 65 29.19 10.35 -0.75
N THR A 66 28.54 11.25 -0.02
CA THR A 66 27.67 10.91 1.13
C THR A 66 26.51 11.88 1.15
N ASN A 67 25.36 11.48 1.68
CA ASN A 67 24.29 12.42 1.93
C ASN A 67 24.59 13.25 3.18
N GLU A 68 24.00 14.43 3.29
CA GLU A 68 24.01 15.12 4.58
C GLU A 68 23.41 14.26 5.70
N ARG A 69 23.83 14.51 6.94
CA ARG A 69 23.39 13.82 8.18
C ARG A 69 23.86 12.37 8.34
N GLU A 70 24.51 11.77 7.33
CA GLU A 70 25.09 10.44 7.43
C GLU A 70 26.42 10.41 8.21
N GLU A 71 26.73 9.25 8.81
CA GLU A 71 28.06 9.01 9.39
C GLU A 71 29.06 8.64 8.28
N VAL A 72 30.14 9.40 8.18
CA VAL A 72 31.23 9.17 7.23
C VAL A 72 32.42 8.56 7.94
N VAL A 73 32.91 7.42 7.43
CA VAL A 73 34.13 6.77 7.90
C VAL A 73 35.30 7.09 6.96
N LEU A 74 36.36 7.67 7.51
CA LEU A 74 37.64 7.92 6.85
C LEU A 74 38.60 6.77 7.19
N ASP A 75 39.16 6.08 6.20
CA ASP A 75 39.93 4.85 6.39
C ASP A 75 41.34 4.94 5.78
N GLY A 76 42.34 4.97 6.65
CA GLY A 76 43.76 5.02 6.33
C GLY A 76 44.49 3.69 6.46
N ASN A 77 43.81 2.56 6.71
CA ASN A 77 44.43 1.26 7.00
C ASN A 77 45.29 0.71 5.85
N THR A 78 45.12 1.22 4.63
CA THR A 78 45.93 0.84 3.46
C THR A 78 47.23 1.63 3.34
N SER A 79 47.52 2.52 4.29
CA SER A 79 48.82 3.18 4.41
C SER A 79 49.90 2.16 4.77
N SER A 80 51.11 2.37 4.28
CA SER A 80 52.20 1.39 4.44
C SER A 80 53.55 2.07 4.62
N ASP A 81 54.47 1.38 5.28
CA ASP A 81 55.87 1.74 5.35
C ASP A 81 56.74 0.59 4.82
N ILE A 82 57.73 0.91 3.98
CA ILE A 82 58.56 -0.12 3.33
C ILE A 82 59.60 -0.71 4.28
N ASP A 83 59.99 0.07 5.29
CA ASP A 83 60.91 -0.32 6.36
C ASP A 83 60.16 -1.08 7.49
N ASN A 84 58.82 -1.09 7.43
CA ASN A 84 57.86 -1.67 8.38
C ASN A 84 57.89 -0.99 9.76
N ASP A 85 58.20 0.31 9.79
CA ASP A 85 58.13 1.09 11.02
C ASP A 85 56.68 1.30 11.48
N PRO A 86 56.42 1.42 12.80
CA PRO A 86 55.08 1.66 13.32
C PRO A 86 54.52 3.01 12.85
N LEU A 87 53.27 3.00 12.37
CA LEU A 87 52.62 4.19 11.82
C LEU A 87 51.73 4.89 12.84
N ALA A 88 51.89 6.22 12.94
CA ALA A 88 50.96 7.12 13.61
C ALA A 88 50.09 7.85 12.59
N TYR A 89 48.80 8.02 12.90
CA TYR A 89 47.80 8.57 11.98
C TYR A 89 47.24 9.89 12.53
N SER A 90 46.97 10.85 11.64
CA SER A 90 46.28 12.09 11.99
C SER A 90 45.41 12.57 10.83
N TRP A 91 44.11 12.70 11.08
CA TRP A 91 43.11 13.24 10.16
C TRP A 91 42.83 14.70 10.49
N THR A 92 42.83 15.54 9.46
CA THR A 92 42.50 16.97 9.57
C THR A 92 41.56 17.39 8.46
N GLN A 93 40.56 18.21 8.78
CA GLN A 93 39.72 18.84 7.76
C GLN A 93 40.46 20.04 7.15
N ILE A 94 40.55 20.08 5.83
CA ILE A 94 41.25 21.14 5.07
C ILE A 94 40.26 22.17 4.54
N SER A 95 39.11 21.74 4.04
CA SER A 95 38.06 22.63 3.51
C SER A 95 36.66 22.01 3.62
N GLY A 96 35.64 22.83 3.34
CA GLY A 96 34.22 22.45 3.44
C GLY A 96 33.58 22.92 4.76
N PRO A 97 32.31 22.53 5.01
CA PRO A 97 31.61 22.90 6.23
C PRO A 97 32.23 22.19 7.44
N SER A 98 32.41 22.90 8.55
CA SER A 98 33.12 22.37 9.73
C SER A 98 32.42 21.15 10.31
N VAL A 99 33.16 20.06 10.50
CA VAL A 99 32.66 18.83 11.15
C VAL A 99 33.48 18.49 12.39
N SER A 100 32.89 17.72 13.31
CA SER A 100 33.61 17.17 14.46
C SER A 100 34.11 15.76 14.12
N LEU A 101 35.44 15.58 14.06
CA LEU A 101 36.05 14.28 13.85
C LEU A 101 36.18 13.53 15.18
N THR A 102 35.72 12.29 15.20
CA THR A 102 35.97 11.31 16.26
C THR A 102 37.08 10.37 15.80
N ASP A 103 37.93 9.94 16.75
CA ASP A 103 39.10 9.07 16.49
C ASP A 103 40.07 9.60 15.42
N ALA A 104 40.19 10.93 15.31
CA ALA A 104 41.01 11.62 14.32
C ALA A 104 42.49 11.23 14.34
N ASN A 105 43.00 10.67 15.44
CA ASN A 105 44.38 10.24 15.61
C ASN A 105 44.57 8.71 15.44
N THR A 106 43.62 8.02 14.81
CA THR A 106 43.70 6.60 14.52
C THR A 106 43.64 6.34 13.01
N ALA A 107 43.88 5.09 12.58
CA ALA A 107 43.77 4.72 11.17
C ALA A 107 42.34 4.93 10.63
N THR A 108 41.32 4.92 11.49
CA THR A 108 39.91 5.08 11.10
C THR A 108 39.25 6.21 11.89
N ALA A 109 38.92 7.32 11.23
CA ALA A 109 38.23 8.45 11.84
C ALA A 109 36.79 8.56 11.34
N LYS A 110 35.90 9.24 12.09
CA LYS A 110 34.50 9.39 11.72
C LYS A 110 33.96 10.80 11.95
N PHE A 111 32.97 11.21 11.16
CA PHE A 111 32.18 12.43 11.40
C PHE A 111 30.75 12.27 10.90
N ILE A 112 29.84 13.15 11.34
CA ILE A 112 28.49 13.26 10.77
C ILE A 112 28.49 14.36 9.70
N ALA A 113 28.05 14.03 8.48
CA ALA A 113 27.96 14.95 7.37
C ALA A 113 27.01 16.11 7.70
N PRO A 114 27.40 17.38 7.45
CA PRO A 114 26.57 18.54 7.74
C PRO A 114 25.47 18.75 6.68
N THR A 115 24.39 19.43 7.05
CA THR A 115 23.33 19.85 6.12
C THR A 115 23.83 20.89 5.11
N VAL A 116 23.50 20.69 3.83
CA VAL A 116 23.96 21.48 2.69
C VAL A 116 22.80 21.71 1.70
N ALA A 117 22.78 22.86 1.03
CA ALA A 117 21.70 23.19 0.09
C ALA A 117 21.99 22.77 -1.37
N VAL A 118 23.24 22.44 -1.67
CA VAL A 118 23.79 22.02 -2.96
C VAL A 118 24.96 21.08 -2.71
N ASP A 119 25.38 20.29 -3.71
CA ASP A 119 26.57 19.44 -3.62
C ASP A 119 27.75 20.25 -3.11
N THR A 120 28.24 19.88 -1.92
CA THR A 120 29.22 20.68 -1.19
C THR A 120 30.46 19.82 -0.91
N PRO A 121 31.64 20.20 -1.45
CA PRO A 121 32.87 19.47 -1.22
C PRO A 121 33.44 19.73 0.18
N ALA A 122 33.83 18.66 0.88
CA ALA A 122 34.65 18.70 2.09
C ALA A 122 35.92 17.88 1.87
N VAL A 123 37.10 18.47 2.15
CA VAL A 123 38.39 17.82 1.94
C VAL A 123 39.02 17.50 3.27
N PHE A 124 39.47 16.25 3.43
CA PHE A 124 40.18 15.78 4.60
C PHE A 124 41.57 15.30 4.21
N ARG A 125 42.55 15.53 5.09
CA ARG A 125 43.93 15.10 4.92
C ARG A 125 44.27 14.06 5.97
N LEU A 126 44.74 12.90 5.50
CA LEU A 126 45.45 11.93 6.31
C LEU A 126 46.93 12.29 6.33
N THR A 127 47.53 12.36 7.53
CA THR A 127 48.98 12.39 7.73
C THR A 127 49.41 11.09 8.40
N VAL A 128 50.39 10.41 7.82
CA VAL A 128 51.00 9.19 8.36
C VAL A 128 52.46 9.48 8.69
N ASP A 129 52.88 9.18 9.91
CA ASP A 129 54.22 9.46 10.46
C ASP A 129 54.83 8.16 11.02
N ASP A 130 56.07 7.86 10.65
CA ASP A 130 56.83 6.68 11.10
C ASP A 130 57.73 6.96 12.32
N GLY A 131 57.69 8.18 12.85
CA GLY A 131 58.55 8.70 13.92
C GLY A 131 59.79 9.47 13.45
N LEU A 132 60.07 9.49 12.14
CA LEU A 132 61.22 10.15 11.51
C LEU A 132 60.81 11.04 10.33
N LEU A 133 59.91 10.56 9.48
CA LEU A 133 59.37 11.20 8.29
C LEU A 133 57.84 11.01 8.25
N ASN A 134 57.18 11.83 7.44
CA ASN A 134 55.74 11.71 7.22
C ASN A 134 55.36 11.85 5.75
N HIS A 135 54.15 11.39 5.44
CA HIS A 135 53.49 11.55 4.16
C HIS A 135 52.04 11.91 4.38
N THR A 136 51.47 12.62 3.42
CA THR A 136 50.07 13.07 3.46
C THR A 136 49.32 12.64 2.23
N ASP A 137 48.05 12.32 2.40
CA ASP A 137 47.12 12.06 1.31
C ASP A 137 45.77 12.74 1.60
N ASP A 138 45.12 13.25 0.56
CA ASP A 138 43.88 14.01 0.68
C ASP A 138 42.72 13.20 0.08
N ILE A 139 41.57 13.22 0.75
CA ILE A 139 40.32 12.62 0.29
C ILE A 139 39.25 13.72 0.16
N LEU A 140 38.57 13.73 -0.98
CA LEU A 140 37.39 14.57 -1.20
C LEU A 140 36.13 13.79 -0.82
N ILE A 141 35.32 14.39 0.06
CA ILE A 141 33.97 13.96 0.39
C ILE A 141 32.99 14.96 -0.23
N THR A 142 32.22 14.53 -1.22
CA THR A 142 31.12 15.35 -1.77
C THR A 142 29.87 15.08 -0.95
N ILE A 143 29.45 16.08 -0.16
CA ILE A 143 28.22 16.00 0.64
C ILE A 143 27.07 16.44 -0.26
N LYS A 144 26.12 15.54 -0.50
CA LYS A 144 24.94 15.82 -1.30
C LYS A 144 23.80 16.37 -0.43
N PRO A 145 23.09 17.41 -0.91
CA PRO A 145 21.84 17.82 -0.30
C PRO A 145 20.85 16.67 -0.50
N VAL A 146 20.18 16.27 0.57
CA VAL A 146 18.96 15.48 0.42
C VAL A 146 17.86 16.49 0.10
N THR A 147 17.20 16.36 -1.05
CA THR A 147 16.02 17.19 -1.33
C THR A 147 14.94 16.83 -0.32
N ASP A 148 14.86 17.57 0.79
CA ASP A 148 13.88 17.21 1.83
C ASP A 148 12.48 17.30 1.23
N SER A 149 11.81 16.17 1.21
CA SER A 149 10.40 16.03 0.98
C SER A 149 9.72 16.20 2.34
N ILE A 150 8.68 17.03 2.40
CA ILE A 150 7.73 17.06 3.51
C ILE A 150 6.38 16.67 2.96
N SER A 151 5.64 15.92 3.76
CA SER A 151 4.42 15.31 3.32
C SER A 151 3.43 15.16 4.47
N ILE A 152 2.15 15.21 4.15
CA ILE A 152 1.05 15.08 5.10
C ILE A 152 -0.11 14.33 4.43
N ALA A 153 -0.76 13.45 5.17
CA ALA A 153 -1.88 12.62 4.76
C ALA A 153 -2.91 12.54 5.89
N ILE A 154 -4.18 12.29 5.54
CA ILE A 154 -5.26 12.02 6.49
C ILE A 154 -5.51 10.51 6.53
N LEU A 155 -5.46 9.93 7.72
CA LEU A 155 -5.78 8.54 8.02
C LEU A 155 -7.17 8.51 8.64
N GLY A 156 -8.17 8.02 7.91
CA GLY A 156 -9.49 7.80 8.50
C GLY A 156 -10.54 8.88 8.21
N LEU A 157 -10.36 9.68 7.16
CA LEU A 157 -11.54 10.19 6.44
C LEU A 157 -12.02 9.22 5.34
N GLY A 158 -11.23 8.17 5.05
CA GLY A 158 -11.50 7.24 3.95
C GLY A 158 -11.83 8.02 2.67
N ASN A 159 -12.57 7.43 1.74
CA ASN A 159 -13.24 8.24 0.72
C ASN A 159 -14.62 8.74 1.19
N GLU A 160 -14.93 8.62 2.49
CA GLU A 160 -16.29 8.25 2.90
C GLU A 160 -16.87 8.99 4.11
N ILE A 161 -16.09 9.61 5.01
CA ILE A 161 -16.65 10.57 5.96
C ILE A 161 -16.49 11.98 5.39
N LEU A 162 -17.34 12.32 4.42
CA LEU A 162 -17.53 13.71 3.97
C LEU A 162 -18.80 14.33 4.58
N VAL A 163 -19.56 13.56 5.37
CA VAL A 163 -20.80 13.96 6.04
C VAL A 163 -20.84 13.49 7.49
N THR A 164 -21.41 14.29 8.40
CA THR A 164 -21.59 13.91 9.81
C THR A 164 -22.74 14.67 10.48
N ASN A 165 -23.31 14.09 11.54
CA ASN A 165 -24.24 14.73 12.46
C ASN A 165 -23.59 15.08 13.82
N GLU A 166 -22.28 14.88 13.96
CA GLU A 166 -21.54 15.24 15.16
C GLU A 166 -20.94 16.65 15.03
N PRO A 167 -21.09 17.53 16.05
CA PRO A 167 -20.58 18.91 16.02
C PRO A 167 -19.05 19.01 15.99
N THR A 168 -18.36 17.89 16.23
CA THR A 168 -16.92 17.77 16.21
C THR A 168 -16.53 16.48 15.52
N ILE A 169 -15.53 16.53 14.66
CA ILE A 169 -14.94 15.35 14.05
C ILE A 169 -13.52 15.14 14.55
N SER A 170 -13.14 13.90 14.82
CA SER A 170 -11.74 13.53 15.01
C SER A 170 -11.11 13.24 13.65
N VAL A 171 -10.14 14.05 13.26
CA VAL A 171 -9.31 13.79 12.08
C VAL A 171 -7.95 13.33 12.57
N ALA A 172 -7.52 12.18 12.08
CA ALA A 172 -6.17 11.69 12.29
C ALA A 172 -5.44 11.63 10.96
N GLY A 173 -4.13 11.58 11.02
CA GLY A 173 -3.31 11.52 9.83
C GLY A 173 -1.87 11.23 10.17
N ILE A 174 -1.06 11.19 9.12
CA ILE A 174 0.37 11.17 9.29
C ILE A 174 1.05 12.27 8.52
N ALA A 175 2.26 12.58 8.93
CA ALA A 175 3.17 13.41 8.18
C ALA A 175 4.55 12.77 8.24
N SER A 176 5.30 12.92 7.15
CA SER A 176 6.68 12.46 7.05
C SER A 176 7.50 13.54 6.38
N ALA A 177 8.71 13.75 6.88
CA ALA A 177 9.67 14.63 6.26
C ALA A 177 11.09 14.14 6.51
N ASP A 178 12.00 14.44 5.59
CA ASP A 178 13.42 14.11 5.77
C ASP A 178 14.05 14.92 6.91
N ALA A 179 13.54 16.14 7.16
CA ALA A 179 13.85 16.95 8.33
C ALA A 179 12.79 16.76 9.43
N PRO A 180 13.16 16.85 10.74
CA PRO A 180 12.19 16.69 11.83
C PRO A 180 10.98 17.61 11.67
N ILE A 181 9.78 17.04 11.80
CA ILE A 181 8.54 17.81 11.75
C ILE A 181 8.38 18.57 13.06
N ASN A 182 8.30 19.90 12.99
CA ASN A 182 8.14 20.73 14.16
C ASN A 182 6.69 20.79 14.62
N LYS A 183 5.75 20.79 13.66
CA LYS A 183 4.34 21.10 13.94
C LYS A 183 3.40 20.64 12.83
N ILE A 184 2.21 20.20 13.23
CA ILE A 184 1.03 20.08 12.37
C ILE A 184 -0.03 21.07 12.84
N SER A 185 -0.60 21.85 11.92
CA SER A 185 -1.67 22.83 12.20
C SER A 185 -2.93 22.49 11.41
N PHE A 186 -4.10 22.95 11.86
CA PHE A 186 -5.34 22.87 11.11
C PHE A 186 -6.05 24.22 11.04
N ASN A 187 -6.89 24.40 10.02
CA ASN A 187 -7.72 25.56 9.80
C ASN A 187 -9.11 25.14 9.28
N ASN A 188 -10.17 25.63 9.93
CA ASN A 188 -11.55 25.54 9.49
C ASN A 188 -12.10 26.97 9.30
N PRO A 189 -12.19 27.48 8.05
CA PRO A 189 -12.68 28.82 7.79
C PRO A 189 -14.19 28.95 8.04
N SER A 190 -14.97 27.87 7.94
CA SER A 190 -16.43 27.90 8.16
C SER A 190 -16.81 28.18 9.63
N SER A 191 -15.97 27.75 10.57
CA SER A 191 -16.12 28.04 12.01
C SER A 191 -15.15 29.13 12.51
N ALA A 192 -14.26 29.64 11.65
CA ALA A 192 -13.16 30.54 12.00
C ALA A 192 -12.25 30.00 13.13
N ILE A 193 -12.05 28.68 13.17
CA ILE A 193 -11.21 27.99 14.16
C ILE A 193 -9.95 27.48 13.47
N SER A 194 -8.81 27.72 14.11
CA SER A 194 -7.53 27.13 13.75
C SER A 194 -6.75 26.74 15.00
N GLY A 195 -5.81 25.81 14.86
CA GLY A 195 -5.02 25.33 15.98
C GLY A 195 -4.00 24.28 15.58
N ASP A 196 -3.47 23.59 16.59
CA ASP A 196 -2.37 22.63 16.44
C ASP A 196 -2.92 21.22 16.62
N ALA A 197 -2.48 20.28 15.79
CA ALA A 197 -2.80 18.87 15.99
C ALA A 197 -1.90 18.27 17.08
N ALA A 198 -2.41 17.24 17.76
CA ALA A 198 -1.63 16.44 18.69
C ALA A 198 -0.77 15.45 17.92
N GLY A 199 0.54 15.49 18.13
CA GLY A 199 1.52 14.68 17.39
C GLY A 199 2.02 15.36 16.11
N ILE A 200 3.19 14.92 15.64
CA ILE A 200 3.91 15.52 14.50
C ILE A 200 4.13 14.55 13.33
N GLU A 201 4.30 13.26 13.62
CA GLU A 201 4.36 12.20 12.62
C GLU A 201 3.02 11.52 12.54
N ASN A 202 2.56 10.87 13.62
CA ASN A 202 1.18 10.46 13.79
C ASN A 202 0.41 11.60 14.47
N TRP A 203 -0.41 12.31 13.70
CA TRP A 203 -1.12 13.48 14.19
C TRP A 203 -2.62 13.21 14.30
N SER A 204 -3.26 13.88 15.25
CA SER A 204 -4.71 13.83 15.42
C SER A 204 -5.26 15.12 15.98
N VAL A 205 -6.50 15.44 15.63
CA VAL A 205 -7.15 16.66 16.08
C VAL A 205 -8.66 16.50 16.07
N SER A 206 -9.31 17.02 17.11
CA SER A 206 -10.77 17.19 17.14
C SER A 206 -11.12 18.58 16.60
N VAL A 207 -11.78 18.61 15.43
CA VAL A 207 -12.12 19.84 14.72
C VAL A 207 -13.61 20.14 14.93
N PRO A 208 -13.98 21.28 15.54
CA PRO A 208 -15.36 21.73 15.59
C PRO A 208 -15.87 22.12 14.20
N LEU A 209 -17.12 21.77 13.91
CA LEU A 209 -17.76 21.98 12.62
C LEU A 209 -18.88 23.03 12.74
N ALA A 210 -18.99 23.88 11.72
CA ALA A 210 -20.14 24.74 11.49
C ALA A 210 -21.19 24.02 10.64
N ILE A 211 -22.47 24.35 10.80
CA ILE A 211 -23.54 23.75 9.98
C ILE A 211 -23.27 24.00 8.50
N GLY A 212 -23.35 22.94 7.68
CA GLY A 212 -23.01 22.96 6.25
C GLY A 212 -21.58 22.49 5.98
N ASP A 213 -20.99 22.99 4.89
CA ASP A 213 -19.66 22.56 4.43
C ASP A 213 -18.53 23.22 5.22
N ASN A 214 -17.57 22.41 5.65
CA ASN A 214 -16.36 22.82 6.37
C ASN A 214 -15.13 22.42 5.55
N PRO A 215 -14.54 23.34 4.77
CA PRO A 215 -13.31 23.07 4.02
C PRO A 215 -12.12 23.17 4.98
N LEU A 216 -11.69 22.02 5.48
CA LEU A 216 -10.58 21.89 6.42
C LEU A 216 -9.24 21.86 5.67
N THR A 217 -8.25 22.58 6.19
CA THR A 217 -6.85 22.53 5.75
C THR A 217 -5.97 22.09 6.90
N PHE A 218 -5.06 21.15 6.66
CA PHE A 218 -4.01 20.77 7.61
C PHE A 218 -2.64 21.03 7.00
N THR A 219 -1.72 21.58 7.79
CA THR A 219 -0.40 22.01 7.35
C THR A 219 0.68 21.38 8.22
N ALA A 220 1.56 20.57 7.63
CA ALA A 220 2.80 20.12 8.24
C ALA A 220 3.91 21.15 8.02
N GLN A 221 4.75 21.37 9.03
CA GLN A 221 5.92 22.22 8.95
C GLN A 221 7.16 21.51 9.52
N ALA A 222 8.21 21.38 8.71
CA ALA A 222 9.49 20.81 9.10
C ALA A 222 10.48 21.86 9.64
N ALA A 223 11.54 21.37 10.30
CA ALA A 223 12.57 22.20 10.92
C ALA A 223 13.41 23.04 9.94
N ASP A 224 13.48 22.61 8.68
CA ASP A 224 14.10 23.33 7.57
C ASP A 224 13.21 24.46 7.00
N GLY A 225 11.99 24.62 7.53
CA GLY A 225 11.03 25.63 7.11
C GLY A 225 10.10 25.20 5.97
N LYS A 226 10.24 23.99 5.43
CA LYS A 226 9.34 23.48 4.39
C LYS A 226 7.97 23.12 4.96
N THR A 227 6.94 23.24 4.13
CA THR A 227 5.56 22.95 4.50
C THR A 227 4.86 22.06 3.49
N ALA A 228 3.97 21.18 3.96
CA ALA A 228 3.03 20.44 3.13
C ALA A 228 1.61 20.66 3.64
N GLU A 229 0.64 20.74 2.72
CA GLU A 229 -0.76 20.95 3.06
C GLU A 229 -1.66 19.86 2.49
N ILE A 230 -2.70 19.51 3.25
CA ILE A 230 -3.77 18.60 2.87
C ILE A 230 -5.13 19.24 3.15
N ASN A 231 -6.03 19.18 2.17
CA ASN A 231 -7.39 19.73 2.27
C ASN A 231 -8.44 18.61 2.24
N THR A 232 -9.56 18.84 2.90
CA THR A 232 -10.76 18.00 2.86
C THR A 232 -11.99 18.83 3.19
N THR A 233 -13.19 18.43 2.75
CA THR A 233 -14.44 19.12 3.09
C THR A 233 -15.36 18.18 3.85
N ILE A 234 -15.79 18.60 5.05
CA ILE A 234 -16.76 17.86 5.86
C ILE A 234 -18.07 18.63 5.92
N THR A 235 -19.16 18.01 5.50
CA THR A 235 -20.51 18.53 5.58
C THR A 235 -21.15 18.12 6.91
N TYR A 236 -21.59 19.07 7.72
CA TYR A 236 -22.15 18.82 9.06
C TYR A 236 -23.59 19.28 9.21
N TYR A 237 -24.47 18.40 9.70
CA TYR A 237 -25.85 18.74 10.08
C TYR A 237 -26.30 17.99 11.35
N PRO A 238 -26.62 18.69 12.46
CA PRO A 238 -26.93 18.05 13.75
C PRO A 238 -28.18 17.15 13.74
N ASN A 239 -29.14 17.44 12.86
CA ASN A 239 -30.45 16.77 12.83
C ASN A 239 -30.63 15.82 11.63
N LEU A 240 -29.55 15.52 10.91
CA LEU A 240 -29.58 14.61 9.77
C LEU A 240 -28.42 13.61 9.87
N ALA A 241 -28.74 12.35 10.17
CA ALA A 241 -27.77 11.28 10.15
C ALA A 241 -27.65 10.70 8.73
N PHE A 242 -26.44 10.74 8.19
CA PHE A 242 -26.09 10.06 6.94
C PHE A 242 -25.59 8.66 7.29
N ASN A 243 -26.26 7.64 6.78
CA ASN A 243 -25.85 6.24 6.91
C ASN A 243 -24.80 5.89 5.87
N THR A 244 -24.91 6.39 4.63
CA THR A 244 -23.84 6.31 3.63
C THR A 244 -23.62 7.68 2.98
N PRO A 245 -22.40 7.99 2.52
CA PRO A 245 -22.14 9.13 1.67
C PRO A 245 -22.92 9.02 0.35
N LEU A 246 -22.96 10.12 -0.40
CA LEU A 246 -23.39 10.09 -1.79
C LEU A 246 -22.37 9.27 -2.61
N ILE A 247 -22.84 8.20 -3.26
CA ILE A 247 -21.98 7.30 -4.05
C ILE A 247 -22.43 7.34 -5.50
N LEU A 248 -21.48 7.52 -6.42
CA LEU A 248 -21.68 7.36 -7.86
C LEU A 248 -21.17 5.99 -8.28
N SER A 249 -21.89 5.33 -9.17
CA SER A 249 -21.45 4.04 -9.75
C SER A 249 -20.14 4.15 -10.53
N GLN A 250 -19.78 5.34 -11.03
CA GLN A 250 -18.60 5.58 -11.88
C GLN A 250 -17.92 6.90 -11.53
N ASP A 251 -16.61 6.92 -11.64
CA ASP A 251 -15.71 8.05 -11.37
C ASP A 251 -15.05 8.61 -12.64
N ILE A 252 -15.13 7.89 -13.77
CA ILE A 252 -14.73 8.34 -15.11
C ILE A 252 -15.92 8.20 -16.08
N ALA A 253 -16.06 9.17 -16.99
CA ALA A 253 -16.93 9.07 -18.16
C ALA A 253 -16.23 9.58 -19.43
N TYR A 254 -16.72 9.11 -20.58
CA TYR A 254 -16.14 9.44 -21.88
C TYR A 254 -17.02 10.40 -22.67
N LYS A 255 -16.36 11.38 -23.28
CA LYS A 255 -17.02 12.44 -24.04
C LYS A 255 -17.81 11.86 -25.22
N ASN A 256 -19.03 12.35 -25.39
CA ASN A 256 -20.01 11.93 -26.39
C ASN A 256 -20.50 10.48 -26.25
N GLU A 257 -20.16 9.80 -25.15
CA GLU A 257 -20.70 8.47 -24.86
C GLU A 257 -21.82 8.58 -23.83
N THR A 258 -22.90 7.83 -24.04
CA THR A 258 -23.98 7.75 -23.05
C THR A 258 -23.57 6.78 -21.95
N VAL A 259 -23.50 7.26 -20.72
CA VAL A 259 -23.25 6.45 -19.53
C VAL A 259 -24.50 6.46 -18.63
N ASN A 260 -24.90 5.27 -18.19
CA ASN A 260 -25.94 5.11 -17.19
C ASN A 260 -25.29 5.17 -15.80
N LEU A 261 -25.64 6.20 -15.04
CA LEU A 261 -25.17 6.40 -13.68
C LEU A 261 -26.22 5.90 -12.71
N SER A 262 -25.78 5.12 -11.73
CA SER A 262 -26.55 4.85 -10.52
C SER A 262 -25.98 5.69 -9.39
N VAL A 263 -26.84 6.33 -8.61
CA VAL A 263 -26.46 7.16 -7.48
C VAL A 263 -27.23 6.68 -6.25
N THR A 264 -26.53 6.52 -5.13
CA THR A 264 -27.11 6.08 -3.86
C THR A 264 -26.70 7.01 -2.73
N ILE A 265 -27.57 7.14 -1.72
CA ILE A 265 -27.30 7.82 -0.46
C ILE A 265 -28.13 7.21 0.66
N GLY A 266 -27.53 7.01 1.82
CA GLY A 266 -28.16 6.40 2.98
C GLY A 266 -28.48 7.46 4.02
N LEU A 267 -29.71 7.51 4.50
CA LEU A 267 -30.21 8.51 5.44
C LEU A 267 -30.95 7.83 6.59
N SER A 268 -30.84 8.39 7.80
CA SER A 268 -31.66 8.01 8.95
C SER A 268 -32.41 9.24 9.43
N THR A 269 -33.72 9.25 9.21
CA THR A 269 -34.62 10.35 9.54
C THR A 269 -35.83 9.81 10.29
N GLY A 270 -36.38 10.59 11.23
CA GLY A 270 -37.60 10.19 11.96
C GLY A 270 -38.89 10.23 11.12
N THR A 271 -38.81 10.78 9.92
CA THR A 271 -39.89 10.86 8.92
C THR A 271 -39.29 10.71 7.53
N GLU A 272 -40.05 10.13 6.60
CA GLU A 272 -39.62 9.93 5.22
C GLU A 272 -39.24 11.28 4.55
N PRO A 273 -37.98 11.48 4.13
CA PRO A 273 -37.52 12.68 3.46
C PRO A 273 -37.89 12.65 1.97
N THR A 274 -37.96 13.83 1.35
CA THR A 274 -37.84 13.94 -0.11
C THR A 274 -36.38 14.12 -0.47
N VAL A 275 -35.84 13.24 -1.31
CA VAL A 275 -34.44 13.27 -1.75
C VAL A 275 -34.39 13.52 -3.25
N THR A 276 -33.66 14.57 -3.64
CA THR A 276 -33.54 14.97 -5.04
C THR A 276 -32.08 15.17 -5.40
N LEU A 277 -31.65 14.58 -6.51
CA LEU A 277 -30.29 14.74 -7.01
C LEU A 277 -30.16 16.04 -7.80
N PHE A 278 -29.02 16.72 -7.66
CA PHE A 278 -28.68 17.94 -8.40
C PHE A 278 -27.32 17.78 -9.06
N THR A 279 -27.15 18.41 -10.22
CA THR A 279 -25.81 18.79 -10.68
C THR A 279 -25.22 19.85 -9.74
N ALA A 280 -23.90 19.99 -9.69
CA ALA A 280 -23.23 21.01 -8.90
C ALA A 280 -21.98 21.52 -9.63
N SER A 281 -21.57 22.76 -9.35
CA SER A 281 -20.25 23.27 -9.72
C SER A 281 -19.17 22.68 -8.80
N GLU A 282 -17.90 22.84 -9.21
CA GLU A 282 -16.74 22.35 -8.45
C GLU A 282 -16.59 22.98 -7.06
N ASP A 283 -17.16 24.18 -6.85
CA ASP A 283 -17.23 24.84 -5.53
C ASP A 283 -18.38 24.34 -4.64
N GLY A 284 -19.15 23.36 -5.12
CA GLY A 284 -20.25 22.75 -4.39
C GLY A 284 -21.59 23.47 -4.53
N THR A 285 -21.69 24.53 -5.34
CA THR A 285 -22.97 25.23 -5.56
C THR A 285 -23.94 24.34 -6.35
N PRO A 286 -25.17 24.10 -5.86
CA PRO A 286 -26.18 23.33 -6.58
C PRO A 286 -26.58 23.99 -7.92
N GLY A 287 -26.64 23.18 -8.97
CA GLY A 287 -27.06 23.53 -10.32
C GLY A 287 -28.48 23.05 -10.61
N SER A 288 -28.67 22.43 -11.77
CA SER A 288 -29.98 21.90 -12.21
C SER A 288 -30.39 20.65 -11.43
N GLU A 289 -31.67 20.59 -11.10
CA GLU A 289 -32.36 19.42 -10.55
C GLU A 289 -32.37 18.25 -11.54
N LEU A 290 -32.17 17.04 -11.03
CA LEU A 290 -32.21 15.77 -11.75
C LEU A 290 -33.34 14.90 -11.20
N GLU A 291 -33.28 13.59 -11.46
CA GLU A 291 -34.30 12.63 -11.02
C GLU A 291 -34.40 12.56 -9.49
N PRO A 292 -35.61 12.31 -8.94
CA PRO A 292 -35.78 12.01 -7.53
C PRO A 292 -35.03 10.72 -7.16
N MET A 293 -34.56 10.65 -5.93
CA MET A 293 -33.98 9.45 -5.35
C MET A 293 -35.02 8.78 -4.46
N LEU A 294 -35.24 7.49 -4.66
CA LEU A 294 -36.30 6.70 -4.03
C LEU A 294 -35.71 5.57 -3.20
N ASP A 295 -36.39 5.26 -2.11
CA ASP A 295 -36.15 4.09 -1.26
C ASP A 295 -37.34 3.13 -1.50
N ASP A 296 -37.25 2.40 -2.62
CA ASP A 296 -38.37 1.66 -3.21
C ASP A 296 -38.05 0.18 -3.47
N GLY A 297 -36.93 -0.31 -2.95
CA GLY A 297 -36.45 -1.68 -3.12
C GLY A 297 -36.15 -2.06 -4.57
N LYS A 298 -35.92 -1.07 -5.45
CA LYS A 298 -35.46 -1.31 -6.82
C LYS A 298 -33.98 -0.97 -6.97
N LEU A 299 -33.25 -1.92 -7.56
CA LEU A 299 -31.81 -1.79 -7.79
C LEU A 299 -31.43 -0.40 -8.32
N PRO A 300 -30.43 0.27 -7.72
CA PRO A 300 -29.44 -0.29 -6.79
C PRO A 300 -29.86 -0.36 -5.31
N ASP A 301 -31.08 0.06 -4.97
CA ASP A 301 -31.68 -0.20 -3.65
C ASP A 301 -32.34 -1.60 -3.65
N GLU A 302 -31.98 -2.46 -2.71
CA GLU A 302 -32.44 -3.86 -2.67
C GLU A 302 -33.64 -4.05 -1.71
N ILE A 303 -33.93 -3.09 -0.83
CA ILE A 303 -34.90 -3.24 0.26
C ILE A 303 -35.72 -1.96 0.42
N GLU A 304 -37.03 -2.03 0.18
CA GLU A 304 -37.93 -0.89 0.38
C GLU A 304 -37.96 -0.43 1.85
N LYS A 305 -37.75 0.87 2.06
CA LYS A 305 -37.79 1.61 3.33
C LYS A 305 -36.67 1.26 4.31
N ASP A 306 -35.49 0.91 3.82
CA ASP A 306 -34.32 0.66 4.68
C ASP A 306 -33.49 1.93 4.96
N GLY A 307 -33.84 3.05 4.33
CA GLY A 307 -33.16 4.34 4.41
C GLY A 307 -32.13 4.57 3.30
N ILE A 308 -32.02 3.69 2.31
CA ILE A 308 -31.16 3.86 1.14
C ILE A 308 -31.97 4.43 -0.02
N TYR A 309 -31.68 5.67 -0.37
CA TYR A 309 -32.28 6.35 -1.50
C TYR A 309 -31.40 6.17 -2.73
N SER A 310 -32.01 5.83 -3.85
CA SER A 310 -31.29 5.62 -5.10
C SER A 310 -31.99 6.21 -6.33
N THR A 311 -31.20 6.49 -7.36
CA THR A 311 -31.73 6.87 -8.67
C THR A 311 -30.80 6.40 -9.79
N GLN A 312 -31.37 6.26 -10.98
CA GLN A 312 -30.63 5.94 -12.20
C GLN A 312 -30.99 6.90 -13.32
N PHE A 313 -29.98 7.43 -13.99
CA PHE A 313 -30.16 8.33 -15.12
C PHE A 313 -29.02 8.20 -16.12
N ALA A 314 -29.28 8.58 -17.36
CA ALA A 314 -28.29 8.58 -18.42
C ALA A 314 -27.75 10.00 -18.63
N ILE A 315 -26.43 10.12 -18.79
CA ILE A 315 -25.81 11.37 -19.25
C ILE A 315 -24.99 11.13 -20.51
N THR A 316 -24.82 12.18 -21.30
CA THR A 316 -23.89 12.20 -22.44
C THR A 316 -23.06 13.47 -22.35
N PRO A 317 -21.90 13.43 -21.66
CA PRO A 317 -21.11 14.62 -21.43
C PRO A 317 -20.42 15.06 -22.72
N THR A 318 -20.33 16.37 -22.96
CA THR A 318 -19.82 16.95 -24.23
C THR A 318 -18.49 17.68 -24.09
N SER A 319 -18.04 17.92 -22.86
CA SER A 319 -16.80 18.62 -22.53
C SER A 319 -16.00 17.86 -21.49
N THR A 320 -14.68 17.93 -21.62
CA THR A 320 -13.73 17.43 -20.61
C THR A 320 -13.80 18.29 -19.35
N GLY A 321 -13.62 17.67 -18.18
CA GLY A 321 -13.61 18.34 -16.88
C GLY A 321 -14.41 17.59 -15.83
N TYR A 322 -14.53 18.18 -14.64
CA TYR A 322 -15.35 17.62 -13.58
C TYR A 322 -16.84 17.84 -13.84
N GLN A 323 -17.62 16.81 -13.59
CA GLN A 323 -19.06 16.88 -13.49
C GLN A 323 -19.47 16.44 -12.09
N CYS A 324 -19.99 17.38 -11.31
CA CYS A 324 -20.28 17.18 -9.89
C CYS A 324 -21.78 17.09 -9.60
N TYR A 325 -22.10 16.45 -8.48
CA TYR A 325 -23.45 16.15 -8.02
C TYR A 325 -23.56 16.32 -6.51
N ARG A 326 -24.77 16.66 -6.04
CA ARG A 326 -25.17 16.69 -4.63
C ARG A 326 -26.62 16.23 -4.49
N ALA A 327 -26.96 15.57 -3.38
CA ALA A 327 -28.34 15.31 -3.00
C ALA A 327 -28.87 16.46 -2.13
N LYS A 328 -30.10 16.89 -2.41
CA LYS A 328 -30.89 17.80 -1.56
C LYS A 328 -31.88 16.94 -0.78
N ILE A 329 -31.93 17.14 0.54
CA ILE A 329 -32.77 16.37 1.45
C ILE A 329 -33.75 17.33 2.13
N GLU A 330 -35.05 17.10 1.94
CA GLU A 330 -36.13 17.89 2.51
C GLU A 330 -36.96 17.07 3.51
N ILE A 331 -37.12 17.60 4.73
CA ILE A 331 -37.83 16.94 5.82
C ILE A 331 -38.91 17.90 6.35
N ASN A 332 -40.19 17.52 6.29
CA ASN A 332 -41.33 18.26 6.88
C ASN A 332 -41.32 19.78 6.62
N ASP A 333 -41.08 20.21 5.38
CA ASP A 333 -41.04 21.63 4.94
C ASP A 333 -40.00 22.52 5.67
N SER A 334 -38.93 21.92 6.21
CA SER A 334 -37.80 22.64 6.80
C SER A 334 -36.79 23.14 5.74
N THR A 335 -35.80 23.94 6.17
CA THR A 335 -34.67 24.31 5.30
C THR A 335 -33.96 23.04 4.79
N PRO A 336 -33.73 22.91 3.48
CA PRO A 336 -33.15 21.69 2.93
C PRO A 336 -31.72 21.48 3.42
N TYR A 337 -31.38 20.21 3.63
CA TYR A 337 -30.01 19.75 3.83
C TYR A 337 -29.38 19.40 2.48
N PHE A 338 -28.05 19.40 2.41
CA PHE A 338 -27.31 18.99 1.23
C PHE A 338 -26.28 17.92 1.60
N SER A 339 -26.09 16.91 0.76
CA SER A 339 -24.97 15.97 0.89
C SER A 339 -23.63 16.67 0.64
N GLU A 340 -22.53 15.95 0.84
CA GLU A 340 -21.23 16.35 0.31
C GLU A 340 -21.24 16.50 -1.22
N LEU A 341 -20.19 17.15 -1.76
CA LEU A 341 -19.95 17.22 -3.20
C LEU A 341 -19.28 15.93 -3.71
N ARG A 342 -19.84 15.36 -4.78
CA ARG A 342 -19.22 14.22 -5.47
C ARG A 342 -19.06 14.49 -6.96
N CYS A 343 -17.88 14.22 -7.49
CA CYS A 343 -17.55 14.52 -8.88
C CYS A 343 -17.03 13.30 -9.65
N MET A 344 -17.42 13.24 -10.91
CA MET A 344 -16.89 12.32 -11.92
C MET A 344 -16.02 13.12 -12.90
N TRP A 345 -14.95 12.52 -13.40
CA TRP A 345 -14.13 13.16 -14.43
C TRP A 345 -14.55 12.72 -15.84
N VAL A 346 -14.80 13.70 -16.70
CA VAL A 346 -15.10 13.46 -18.11
C VAL A 346 -13.83 13.65 -18.94
N THR A 347 -13.49 12.66 -19.77
CA THR A 347 -12.31 12.68 -20.65
C THR A 347 -12.60 12.09 -22.03
N SER A 348 -11.62 12.05 -22.92
CA SER A 348 -11.68 11.28 -24.18
C SER A 348 -10.89 9.99 -24.02
N HIS A 349 -11.26 8.95 -24.77
CA HIS A 349 -10.47 7.72 -24.83
C HIS A 349 -9.04 8.00 -25.31
N TYR A 350 -8.07 7.28 -24.76
CA TYR A 350 -6.71 7.25 -25.28
C TYR A 350 -6.70 6.59 -26.65
N THR A 351 -6.03 7.25 -27.59
CA THR A 351 -5.75 6.68 -28.90
C THR A 351 -4.62 5.65 -28.79
N ALA A 352 -4.59 4.68 -29.71
CA ALA A 352 -3.51 3.70 -29.79
C ALA A 352 -2.13 4.37 -29.98
N GLU A 353 -2.09 5.53 -30.65
CA GLU A 353 -0.87 6.32 -30.84
C GLU A 353 -0.39 6.94 -29.52
N GLU A 354 -1.29 7.49 -28.69
CA GLU A 354 -0.92 8.05 -27.38
C GLU A 354 -0.37 6.97 -26.43
N VAL A 355 -0.95 5.78 -26.43
CA VAL A 355 -0.46 4.64 -25.63
C VAL A 355 0.91 4.15 -26.13
N ALA A 356 1.07 4.04 -27.46
CA ALA A 356 2.34 3.65 -28.07
C ALA A 356 3.45 4.67 -27.76
N THR A 357 3.14 5.97 -27.85
CA THR A 357 4.05 7.06 -27.48
C THR A 357 4.43 6.99 -26.01
N ALA A 358 3.48 6.79 -25.09
CA ALA A 358 3.78 6.68 -23.67
C ALA A 358 4.75 5.52 -23.37
N THR A 359 4.57 4.38 -24.03
CA THR A 359 5.43 3.21 -23.84
C THR A 359 6.81 3.40 -24.48
N SER A 360 6.87 3.96 -25.70
CA SER A 360 8.14 4.26 -26.37
C SER A 360 8.98 5.26 -25.58
N VAL A 361 8.35 6.29 -25.00
CA VAL A 361 9.05 7.24 -24.12
C VAL A 361 9.65 6.51 -22.91
N ALA A 362 8.92 5.57 -22.32
CA ALA A 362 9.42 4.78 -21.20
C ALA A 362 10.67 3.96 -21.59
N ASP A 363 10.63 3.28 -22.74
CA ASP A 363 11.73 2.45 -23.24
C ASP A 363 12.99 3.27 -23.60
N ASP A 364 12.79 4.41 -24.26
CA ASP A 364 13.87 5.32 -24.63
C ASP A 364 14.52 5.96 -23.38
N LEU A 365 13.69 6.29 -22.39
CA LEU A 365 14.12 6.82 -21.10
C LEU A 365 15.00 5.82 -20.35
N GLU A 366 14.54 4.57 -20.18
CA GLU A 366 15.33 3.50 -19.55
C GLU A 366 16.68 3.32 -20.25
N SER A 367 16.65 3.25 -21.58
CA SER A 367 17.86 3.11 -22.40
C SER A 367 18.84 4.27 -22.20
N ALA A 368 18.35 5.51 -22.17
CA ALA A 368 19.15 6.70 -21.95
C ALA A 368 19.73 6.74 -20.52
N TYR A 369 18.90 6.40 -19.53
CA TYR A 369 19.29 6.35 -18.12
C TYR A 369 20.43 5.36 -17.89
N LEU A 370 20.23 4.10 -18.32
CA LEU A 370 21.22 3.03 -18.17
C LEU A 370 22.53 3.36 -18.90
N THR A 371 22.45 4.06 -20.03
CA THR A 371 23.64 4.54 -20.76
C THR A 371 24.42 5.57 -19.94
N LEU A 372 23.75 6.49 -19.24
CA LEU A 372 24.40 7.47 -18.38
C LEU A 372 25.10 6.79 -17.19
N LEU A 373 24.44 5.83 -16.55
CA LEU A 373 25.05 5.01 -15.50
C LEU A 373 26.27 4.25 -16.00
N ALA A 374 26.17 3.62 -17.18
CA ALA A 374 27.29 2.89 -17.79
C ALA A 374 28.49 3.80 -18.10
N ASN A 375 28.24 5.10 -18.31
CA ASN A 375 29.25 6.13 -18.50
C ASN A 375 29.75 6.79 -17.20
N GLY A 376 29.40 6.23 -16.04
CA GLY A 376 29.88 6.66 -14.73
C GLY A 376 29.12 7.82 -14.10
N LYS A 377 27.92 8.14 -14.60
CA LYS A 377 27.00 9.05 -13.89
C LYS A 377 26.39 8.35 -12.67
N THR A 378 26.19 9.11 -11.60
CA THR A 378 25.35 8.69 -10.48
C THR A 378 23.89 8.65 -10.90
N GLU A 379 23.05 7.94 -10.13
CA GLU A 379 21.61 7.83 -10.36
C GLU A 379 20.97 9.22 -10.44
N ILE A 380 21.23 10.07 -9.45
CA ILE A 380 20.69 11.45 -9.42
C ILE A 380 21.12 12.26 -10.66
N GLU A 381 22.38 12.15 -11.09
CA GLU A 381 22.84 12.85 -12.30
C GLU A 381 22.17 12.30 -13.56
N ALA A 382 22.01 10.99 -13.65
CA ALA A 382 21.33 10.34 -14.77
C ALA A 382 19.86 10.77 -14.81
N ALA A 383 19.17 10.74 -13.68
CA ALA A 383 17.78 11.18 -13.51
C ALA A 383 17.58 12.63 -13.96
N ASN A 384 18.38 13.55 -13.43
CA ASN A 384 18.30 14.96 -13.80
C ASN A 384 18.59 15.22 -15.28
N THR A 385 19.53 14.48 -15.88
CA THR A 385 19.86 14.59 -17.31
C THR A 385 18.71 14.10 -18.19
N VAL A 386 18.10 12.98 -17.82
CA VAL A 386 16.97 12.40 -18.55
C VAL A 386 15.73 13.28 -18.41
N VAL A 387 15.40 13.76 -17.21
CA VAL A 387 14.30 14.71 -16.98
C VAL A 387 14.50 15.99 -17.78
N SER A 388 15.72 16.53 -17.84
CA SER A 388 16.03 17.69 -18.68
C SER A 388 15.71 17.40 -20.16
N SER A 389 15.97 16.19 -20.64
CA SER A 389 15.65 15.78 -22.00
C SER A 389 14.13 15.64 -22.20
N LEU A 390 13.42 15.03 -21.25
CA LEU A 390 11.96 14.90 -21.27
C LEU A 390 11.24 16.25 -21.27
N SER A 391 11.75 17.22 -20.50
CA SER A 391 11.18 18.58 -20.44
C SER A 391 11.20 19.31 -21.79
N THR A 392 12.04 18.86 -22.74
CA THR A 392 12.10 19.39 -24.11
C THR A 392 11.36 18.53 -25.13
N ASN A 393 10.84 17.36 -24.72
CA ASN A 393 10.11 16.45 -25.58
C ASN A 393 8.71 17.01 -25.85
N ILE A 394 8.30 17.01 -27.12
CA ILE A 394 7.01 17.56 -27.55
C ILE A 394 5.82 16.75 -27.03
N ASP A 395 6.00 15.48 -26.69
CA ASP A 395 4.94 14.58 -26.22
C ASP A 395 4.78 14.58 -24.70
N ILE A 396 5.69 15.24 -23.98
CA ILE A 396 5.70 15.32 -22.53
C ILE A 396 5.04 16.62 -22.08
N GLY A 397 4.12 16.48 -21.12
CA GLY A 397 3.49 17.59 -20.43
C GLY A 397 4.35 18.09 -19.28
N GLU A 398 4.81 17.18 -18.44
CA GLU A 398 5.62 17.47 -17.26
C GLU A 398 6.52 16.26 -16.92
N ALA A 399 7.68 16.49 -16.31
CA ALA A 399 8.54 15.43 -15.79
C ALA A 399 9.34 15.91 -14.58
N GLY A 400 9.73 14.98 -13.72
CA GLY A 400 10.53 15.27 -12.53
C GLY A 400 11.37 14.09 -12.09
N ALA A 401 12.35 14.36 -11.22
CA ALA A 401 13.21 13.36 -10.60
C ALA A 401 13.08 13.42 -9.07
N THR A 402 13.30 12.28 -8.41
CA THR A 402 13.43 12.18 -6.95
C THR A 402 14.90 12.28 -6.53
N GLY A 403 15.14 12.58 -5.25
CA GLY A 403 16.48 12.80 -4.70
C GLY A 403 17.41 11.59 -4.70
N ASP A 404 16.87 10.41 -4.99
CA ASP A 404 17.53 9.09 -5.08
C ASP A 404 17.67 8.58 -6.52
N GLY A 405 17.17 9.32 -7.52
CA GLY A 405 17.32 8.99 -8.93
C GLY A 405 16.11 8.33 -9.61
N GLY A 406 14.96 8.29 -8.94
CA GLY A 406 13.68 8.02 -9.59
C GLY A 406 13.30 9.10 -10.58
N ILE A 407 12.55 8.71 -11.61
CA ILE A 407 11.99 9.60 -12.61
C ILE A 407 10.51 9.34 -12.75
N TRP A 408 9.76 10.42 -12.93
CA TRP A 408 8.37 10.39 -13.35
C TRP A 408 8.11 11.37 -14.49
N TRP A 409 7.08 11.10 -15.28
CA TRP A 409 6.62 12.00 -16.33
C TRP A 409 5.14 11.80 -16.64
N VAL A 410 4.52 12.82 -17.18
CA VAL A 410 3.15 12.77 -17.69
C VAL A 410 3.19 13.17 -19.16
N THR A 411 2.66 12.32 -20.04
CA THR A 411 2.50 12.68 -21.46
C THR A 411 1.47 13.80 -21.61
N LYS A 412 1.43 14.49 -22.76
CA LYS A 412 0.39 15.49 -23.02
C LYS A 412 -1.02 14.94 -23.01
N ALA A 413 -1.18 13.65 -23.36
CA ALA A 413 -2.44 12.93 -23.24
C ALA A 413 -2.83 12.69 -21.76
N GLY A 414 -1.88 12.82 -20.83
CA GLY A 414 -2.11 12.58 -19.41
C GLY A 414 -1.80 11.15 -18.99
N ILE A 415 -1.01 10.38 -19.74
CA ILE A 415 -0.57 9.05 -19.31
C ILE A 415 0.64 9.23 -18.39
N LEU A 416 0.56 8.66 -17.18
CA LEU A 416 1.62 8.72 -16.18
C LEU A 416 2.64 7.60 -16.40
N GLY A 417 3.91 7.97 -16.43
CA GLY A 417 5.04 7.05 -16.45
C GLY A 417 5.98 7.26 -15.27
N ALA A 418 6.64 6.19 -14.87
CA ALA A 418 7.67 6.23 -13.83
C ALA A 418 8.73 5.15 -14.03
N TYR A 419 9.95 5.44 -13.56
CA TYR A 419 11.10 4.54 -13.67
C TYR A 419 12.13 4.83 -12.57
N HIS A 420 12.74 3.79 -12.00
CA HIS A 420 13.80 3.89 -11.00
C HIS A 420 14.83 2.78 -11.23
N PRO A 421 16.14 3.11 -11.32
CA PRO A 421 17.18 2.18 -11.78
C PRO A 421 17.77 1.28 -10.69
N VAL A 422 17.53 1.53 -9.39
CA VAL A 422 18.23 0.80 -8.31
C VAL A 422 17.88 -0.69 -8.29
N LEU A 423 16.83 -1.10 -9.02
CA LEU A 423 16.50 -2.49 -9.30
C LEU A 423 17.16 -3.06 -10.58
N GLU A 424 17.77 -2.21 -11.41
CA GLU A 424 18.44 -2.57 -12.68
C GLU A 424 19.97 -2.47 -12.65
N ASN A 425 20.60 -1.91 -11.62
CA ASN A 425 22.07 -1.89 -11.51
C ASN A 425 22.71 -3.30 -11.50
N GLN A 426 21.91 -4.34 -11.21
CA GLN A 426 22.32 -5.74 -11.40
C GLN A 426 22.24 -6.22 -12.85
N ARG A 427 21.41 -5.60 -13.70
CA ARG A 427 21.45 -5.80 -15.17
C ARG A 427 22.71 -5.18 -15.78
N ALA A 428 23.19 -4.03 -15.28
CA ALA A 428 24.42 -3.39 -15.75
C ALA A 428 25.69 -4.18 -15.34
N ALA A 429 25.71 -4.76 -14.14
CA ALA A 429 26.77 -5.69 -13.71
C ALA A 429 26.77 -6.99 -14.57
N ALA A 430 25.60 -7.52 -14.92
CA ALA A 430 25.45 -8.66 -15.84
C ALA A 430 25.78 -8.33 -17.31
N ALA A 431 25.69 -7.06 -17.72
CA ALA A 431 26.16 -6.59 -19.02
C ALA A 431 27.70 -6.46 -19.06
N LYS A 432 28.34 -6.04 -17.95
CA LYS A 432 29.81 -6.04 -17.84
C LYS A 432 30.41 -7.45 -17.93
N GLN A 433 29.74 -8.48 -17.41
CA GLN A 433 30.18 -9.87 -17.58
C GLN A 433 29.96 -10.44 -19.01
N ARG A 434 29.11 -9.81 -19.84
CA ARG A 434 28.87 -10.22 -21.24
C ARG A 434 29.81 -9.56 -22.26
N ASN A 435 30.58 -8.55 -21.86
CA ASN A 435 31.48 -7.81 -22.76
C ASN A 435 32.91 -8.39 -22.87
N ALA A 436 33.17 -9.59 -22.35
CA ALA A 436 34.45 -10.27 -22.52
C ALA A 436 34.54 -11.16 -23.78
N THR A 437 33.93 -10.79 -24.92
CA THR A 437 34.43 -11.22 -26.25
C THR A 437 33.82 -10.40 -27.40
N PRO A 438 34.63 -9.79 -28.28
CA PRO A 438 34.10 -8.99 -29.39
C PRO A 438 33.53 -9.90 -30.49
N ARG A 439 32.20 -9.91 -30.67
CA ARG A 439 31.58 -10.47 -31.88
C ARG A 439 31.48 -9.38 -32.96
N LYS A 440 32.13 -9.66 -34.09
CA LYS A 440 32.13 -8.86 -35.32
C LYS A 440 30.71 -8.51 -35.77
N GLN A 441 30.51 -7.23 -36.12
CA GLN A 441 29.34 -6.74 -36.83
C GLN A 441 29.17 -7.48 -38.15
N ASN A 442 27.96 -7.96 -38.41
CA ASN A 442 27.50 -8.32 -39.76
C ASN A 442 26.03 -7.90 -39.92
N PRO A 443 25.60 -7.63 -41.16
CA PRO A 443 24.52 -6.71 -41.46
C PRO A 443 23.14 -7.25 -41.12
N ILE A 444 22.24 -6.30 -40.89
CA ILE A 444 20.80 -6.43 -40.63
C ILE A 444 20.23 -7.69 -41.27
N SER A 445 19.88 -8.66 -40.43
CA SER A 445 19.13 -9.85 -40.79
C SER A 445 18.14 -10.14 -39.67
N THR A 446 16.88 -10.13 -40.05
CA THR A 446 15.65 -10.38 -39.30
C THR A 446 15.77 -11.56 -38.34
N LYS A 447 16.13 -11.28 -37.09
CA LYS A 447 15.83 -12.21 -35.99
C LYS A 447 14.44 -11.88 -35.48
N LYS A 448 13.58 -12.89 -35.56
CA LYS A 448 12.21 -12.87 -35.04
C LYS A 448 12.19 -12.32 -33.61
N PRO A 449 11.16 -11.54 -33.25
CA PRO A 449 10.92 -11.17 -31.86
C PRO A 449 10.97 -12.42 -31.00
N VAL A 450 11.56 -12.29 -29.81
CA VAL A 450 11.36 -13.27 -28.74
C VAL A 450 9.86 -13.41 -28.62
N VAL A 451 9.34 -14.60 -28.89
CA VAL A 451 7.90 -14.89 -28.78
C VAL A 451 7.54 -14.53 -27.35
N PRO A 452 6.67 -13.52 -27.13
CA PRO A 452 6.14 -13.24 -25.81
C PRO A 452 5.62 -14.57 -25.27
N THR A 453 5.91 -14.90 -24.02
CA THR A 453 5.14 -15.92 -23.31
C THR A 453 3.69 -15.64 -23.64
N VAL A 454 2.97 -16.63 -24.19
CA VAL A 454 1.57 -16.45 -24.59
C VAL A 454 0.84 -15.96 -23.35
N ALA A 455 0.63 -14.65 -23.27
CA ALA A 455 -0.19 -14.03 -22.28
C ALA A 455 -1.59 -14.50 -22.66
N TYR A 456 -2.12 -15.44 -21.89
CA TYR A 456 -3.55 -15.63 -21.90
C TYR A 456 -4.14 -14.28 -21.53
N PRO A 457 -5.08 -13.73 -22.31
CA PRO A 457 -5.76 -12.50 -21.92
C PRO A 457 -6.18 -12.69 -20.47
N ALA A 458 -5.83 -11.74 -19.60
CA ALA A 458 -6.50 -11.64 -18.32
C ALA A 458 -7.98 -11.76 -18.68
N THR A 459 -8.69 -12.74 -18.13
CA THR A 459 -10.14 -12.78 -18.21
C THR A 459 -10.64 -11.63 -17.35
N TYR A 460 -10.45 -10.42 -17.87
CA TYR A 460 -11.16 -9.23 -17.48
C TYR A 460 -12.58 -9.53 -17.93
N LEU A 461 -13.38 -10.04 -16.99
CA LEU A 461 -14.82 -10.03 -17.18
C LEU A 461 -15.14 -8.56 -17.42
N ALA A 462 -15.56 -8.23 -18.65
CA ALA A 462 -16.13 -6.94 -18.96
C ALA A 462 -17.35 -6.79 -18.04
N HIS A 463 -17.16 -6.17 -16.88
CA HIS A 463 -18.19 -5.95 -15.89
C HIS A 463 -19.11 -4.84 -16.40
N ARG A 464 -19.98 -5.20 -17.36
CA ARG A 464 -21.19 -4.45 -17.71
C ARG A 464 -22.32 -4.66 -16.68
N ASN A 465 -22.10 -5.50 -15.69
CA ASN A 465 -22.98 -5.66 -14.54
C ASN A 465 -22.17 -5.30 -13.30
N TYR A 466 -22.25 -4.03 -12.90
CA TYR A 466 -22.00 -3.64 -11.53
C TYR A 466 -22.98 -4.43 -10.66
N TYR A 467 -22.52 -5.51 -10.04
CA TYR A 467 -23.05 -5.86 -8.73
C TYR A 467 -22.31 -4.91 -7.78
N VAL A 468 -22.95 -3.78 -7.48
CA VAL A 468 -22.60 -2.97 -6.32
C VAL A 468 -23.12 -3.81 -5.15
N PRO A 469 -22.28 -4.45 -4.31
CA PRO A 469 -22.77 -4.83 -3.00
C PRO A 469 -23.28 -3.54 -2.39
N SER A 470 -24.55 -3.50 -1.99
CA SER A 470 -25.15 -2.41 -1.23
C SER A 470 -24.09 -1.88 -0.26
N ALA A 471 -23.65 -0.64 -0.50
CA ALA A 471 -22.50 -0.09 0.20
C ALA A 471 -22.78 -0.19 1.71
N PRO A 472 -21.90 -0.81 2.52
CA PRO A 472 -21.96 -0.73 3.96
C PRO A 472 -22.24 0.69 4.40
N ALA A 473 -23.22 0.88 5.29
CA ALA A 473 -23.39 2.13 5.99
C ALA A 473 -22.03 2.55 6.57
N GLN A 474 -21.53 3.70 6.11
CA GLN A 474 -20.27 4.22 6.58
C GLN A 474 -20.46 4.64 8.03
N PRO A 475 -19.62 4.17 8.96
CA PRO A 475 -19.78 4.51 10.36
C PRO A 475 -19.56 6.01 10.54
N THR A 476 -20.66 6.74 10.73
CA THR A 476 -20.63 8.04 11.38
C THR A 476 -20.13 7.80 12.81
N SER A 477 -18.84 8.11 13.03
CA SER A 477 -18.16 8.05 14.32
C SER A 477 -18.05 6.65 14.94
N LYS A 478 -17.01 5.88 14.61
CA LYS A 478 -16.43 4.90 15.56
C LYS A 478 -15.11 4.24 15.17
N TYR A 479 -14.60 4.41 13.95
CA TYR A 479 -13.17 4.21 13.71
C TYR A 479 -12.37 5.42 14.25
N ASN A 480 -12.56 5.72 15.54
CA ASN A 480 -11.38 6.09 16.28
C ASN A 480 -10.41 4.93 16.06
N LEU A 481 -9.16 5.24 15.73
CA LEU A 481 -8.06 4.40 16.16
C LEU A 481 -8.21 4.25 17.68
N ARG A 482 -9.11 3.35 18.14
CA ARG A 482 -8.97 2.76 19.44
C ARG A 482 -7.69 1.97 19.29
N THR A 483 -6.58 2.63 19.62
CA THR A 483 -5.51 1.94 20.30
C THR A 483 -6.19 1.26 21.48
N LYS A 484 -6.65 0.01 21.29
CA LYS A 484 -7.06 -0.84 22.39
C LYS A 484 -5.93 -0.76 23.42
N THR A 485 -6.30 -0.48 24.66
CA THR A 485 -5.33 -0.18 25.70
C THR A 485 -4.39 -1.37 25.87
N ALA A 486 -3.11 -1.15 26.18
CA ALA A 486 -2.17 -2.23 26.42
C ALA A 486 -2.76 -3.25 27.42
N GLY A 487 -2.98 -4.50 26.96
CA GLY A 487 -3.62 -5.59 27.73
C GLY A 487 -5.01 -6.02 27.26
N GLU A 488 -5.64 -5.34 26.29
CA GLU A 488 -6.89 -5.81 25.65
C GLU A 488 -6.59 -6.74 24.46
N ASN A 489 -7.31 -7.87 24.36
CA ASN A 489 -7.26 -8.78 23.21
C ASN A 489 -7.56 -8.00 21.91
N ASN A 490 -6.62 -8.06 20.95
CA ASN A 490 -6.73 -7.40 19.65
C ASN A 490 -6.46 -8.40 18.51
N PRO A 491 -7.37 -9.37 18.29
CA PRO A 491 -7.17 -10.39 17.27
C PRO A 491 -7.47 -9.86 15.86
N ILE A 492 -6.73 -10.38 14.88
CA ILE A 492 -7.10 -10.28 13.46
C ILE A 492 -8.47 -10.94 13.27
N LEU A 493 -9.40 -10.24 12.60
CA LEU A 493 -10.82 -10.64 12.52
C LEU A 493 -11.12 -11.66 11.41
N SER A 494 -10.28 -11.73 10.37
CA SER A 494 -10.34 -12.78 9.36
C SER A 494 -9.14 -13.71 9.47
N ASN A 495 -9.41 -15.01 9.54
CA ASN A 495 -8.37 -16.02 9.57
C ASN A 495 -7.81 -16.35 8.17
N LYS A 496 -8.35 -15.74 7.10
CA LYS A 496 -7.92 -16.04 5.74
C LYS A 496 -6.60 -15.34 5.44
N ALA A 497 -5.68 -16.09 4.85
CA ALA A 497 -4.38 -15.60 4.42
C ALA A 497 -4.27 -15.56 2.90
N LEU A 498 -3.79 -14.43 2.39
CA LEU A 498 -3.44 -14.19 0.99
C LEU A 498 -1.97 -13.82 0.89
N ILE A 499 -1.27 -14.46 -0.06
CA ILE A 499 0.08 -14.02 -0.48
C ILE A 499 0.06 -13.75 -1.98
N ILE A 500 0.50 -12.55 -2.36
CA ILE A 500 0.69 -12.14 -3.76
C ILE A 500 2.17 -11.93 -4.01
N SER A 501 2.73 -12.63 -4.99
CA SER A 501 4.12 -12.45 -5.42
C SER A 501 4.28 -12.57 -6.94
N PRO A 502 4.39 -11.44 -7.67
CA PRO A 502 4.36 -11.44 -9.12
C PRO A 502 5.71 -11.70 -9.81
N TYR A 503 6.78 -11.97 -9.06
CA TYR A 503 8.16 -12.04 -9.60
C TYR A 503 8.84 -13.42 -9.57
N LEU A 504 8.14 -14.46 -9.09
CA LEU A 504 8.74 -15.75 -8.73
C LEU A 504 9.25 -16.61 -9.89
N ASN A 505 8.94 -16.23 -11.14
CA ASN A 505 9.51 -16.84 -12.35
C ASN A 505 9.99 -15.81 -13.37
N ASN A 506 10.27 -14.58 -12.93
CA ASN A 506 10.75 -13.58 -13.87
C ASN A 506 12.14 -14.00 -14.39
N PRO A 507 12.33 -14.26 -15.70
CA PRO A 507 13.58 -14.79 -16.28
C PRO A 507 14.77 -13.79 -16.23
N ILE A 508 14.66 -12.73 -15.45
CA ILE A 508 15.49 -11.53 -15.56
C ILE A 508 16.72 -11.56 -14.63
N ASP A 509 16.73 -12.30 -13.52
CA ASP A 509 17.96 -12.51 -12.73
C ASP A 509 17.97 -13.80 -11.88
N PRO A 510 18.84 -14.79 -12.17
CA PRO A 510 19.08 -15.95 -11.31
C PRO A 510 19.97 -15.69 -10.09
N GLN A 511 20.58 -14.51 -9.95
CA GLN A 511 21.64 -14.24 -8.95
C GLN A 511 21.30 -13.17 -7.90
N ASN A 512 20.21 -12.41 -8.04
CA ASN A 512 19.78 -11.46 -7.02
C ASN A 512 18.26 -11.47 -6.87
N SER A 513 17.79 -12.47 -6.13
CA SER A 513 16.37 -12.75 -6.00
C SER A 513 15.82 -12.07 -4.77
N PHE A 514 15.35 -10.83 -4.91
CA PHE A 514 14.25 -10.36 -4.08
C PHE A 514 12.99 -11.07 -4.58
N GLY A 515 12.33 -11.87 -3.75
CA GLY A 515 11.29 -12.81 -4.21
C GLY A 515 11.87 -14.12 -4.74
N SER A 516 12.92 -14.65 -4.09
CA SER A 516 13.38 -16.02 -4.33
C SER A 516 12.24 -17.03 -4.07
N SER A 517 12.35 -18.27 -4.57
CA SER A 517 11.42 -19.37 -4.20
C SER A 517 11.12 -19.36 -2.70
N ASP A 518 12.15 -19.10 -1.89
CA ASP A 518 12.10 -19.34 -0.47
C ASP A 518 11.58 -18.11 0.33
N ASP A 519 11.55 -16.91 -0.26
CA ASP A 519 11.08 -15.67 0.40
C ASP A 519 9.57 -15.69 0.65
N TYR A 520 8.81 -16.11 -0.37
CA TYR A 520 7.37 -16.28 -0.28
C TYR A 520 7.00 -17.68 0.23
N PHE A 521 7.68 -18.75 -0.24
CA PHE A 521 7.34 -20.10 0.20
C PHE A 521 7.66 -20.27 1.69
N GLY A 522 8.64 -19.58 2.25
CA GLY A 522 8.94 -19.64 3.68
C GLY A 522 7.76 -19.21 4.54
N VAL A 523 7.22 -18.02 4.28
CA VAL A 523 6.03 -17.49 4.98
C VAL A 523 4.80 -18.32 4.65
N TRP A 524 4.55 -18.63 3.37
CA TRP A 524 3.42 -19.44 2.95
C TRP A 524 3.43 -20.83 3.59
N ASN A 525 4.58 -21.50 3.63
CA ASN A 525 4.73 -22.80 4.29
C ASN A 525 4.57 -22.68 5.80
N SER A 526 4.97 -21.57 6.41
CA SER A 526 4.74 -21.34 7.85
C SER A 526 3.24 -21.21 8.13
N ILE A 527 2.48 -20.58 7.22
CA ILE A 527 1.02 -20.49 7.33
C ILE A 527 0.35 -21.85 7.04
N LYS A 528 0.78 -22.55 5.98
CA LYS A 528 0.19 -23.82 5.54
C LYS A 528 0.51 -24.99 6.46
N ASN A 529 1.73 -25.04 7.00
CA ASN A 529 2.22 -26.11 7.86
C ASN A 529 2.23 -25.72 9.35
N GLY A 530 1.86 -24.48 9.67
CA GLY A 530 1.51 -24.09 11.03
C GLY A 530 0.39 -25.02 11.47
N ASN A 531 0.72 -26.03 12.29
CA ASN A 531 -0.20 -27.07 12.76
C ASN A 531 -1.28 -26.51 13.73
N GLN A 532 -1.72 -25.28 13.54
CA GLN A 532 -2.66 -24.55 14.40
C GLN A 532 -3.74 -23.88 13.57
N CYS A 533 -4.97 -23.94 14.06
CA CYS A 533 -6.17 -23.42 13.41
C CYS A 533 -6.31 -21.89 13.49
N LEU A 534 -5.21 -21.14 13.46
CA LEU A 534 -5.22 -19.69 13.62
C LEU A 534 -5.36 -18.95 12.27
N LEU A 535 -4.78 -19.49 11.19
CA LEU A 535 -4.94 -18.98 9.83
C LEU A 535 -5.24 -20.12 8.84
N TYR A 536 -6.05 -19.82 7.84
CA TYR A 536 -6.31 -20.68 6.69
C TYR A 536 -5.69 -20.06 5.44
N ALA A 537 -4.73 -20.79 4.85
CA ALA A 537 -4.11 -20.44 3.59
C ALA A 537 -5.13 -20.58 2.43
N GLU A 538 -5.81 -19.49 2.10
CA GLU A 538 -6.90 -19.52 1.11
C GLU A 538 -6.38 -19.31 -0.31
N LYS A 539 -5.46 -18.37 -0.51
CA LYS A 539 -5.01 -18.00 -1.85
C LYS A 539 -3.52 -17.66 -1.89
N GLU A 540 -2.84 -18.31 -2.84
CA GLU A 540 -1.47 -18.01 -3.25
C GLU A 540 -1.52 -17.55 -4.70
N ALA A 541 -1.15 -16.30 -4.96
CA ALA A 541 -1.09 -15.73 -6.30
C ALA A 541 0.37 -15.53 -6.71
N VAL A 542 0.80 -16.28 -7.71
CA VAL A 542 2.20 -16.30 -8.18
C VAL A 542 2.21 -16.17 -9.69
N ASN A 543 3.09 -15.32 -10.22
CA ASN A 543 3.31 -15.22 -11.67
C ASN A 543 4.11 -16.42 -12.19
N ASN A 544 3.49 -17.60 -12.14
CA ASN A 544 3.94 -18.84 -12.76
C ASN A 544 2.87 -19.29 -13.76
N GLY A 545 3.26 -19.99 -14.82
CA GLY A 545 2.34 -20.39 -15.90
C GLY A 545 1.15 -21.28 -15.50
N SER A 546 0.93 -21.54 -14.20
CA SER A 546 -0.21 -22.26 -13.64
C SER A 546 -1.08 -21.44 -12.67
N LEU A 547 -0.59 -20.30 -12.13
CA LEU A 547 -1.25 -19.52 -11.06
C LEU A 547 -1.25 -17.99 -11.28
N ASN A 548 -0.95 -17.52 -12.51
CA ASN A 548 -0.81 -16.11 -12.94
C ASN A 548 -1.46 -15.04 -12.02
N VAL A 549 -0.66 -14.07 -11.58
CA VAL A 549 -1.14 -12.84 -10.95
C VAL A 549 -1.89 -11.98 -11.98
N SER A 550 -2.93 -11.29 -11.53
CA SER A 550 -3.73 -10.34 -12.28
C SER A 550 -3.96 -9.09 -11.44
N LEU A 551 -4.39 -7.99 -12.07
CA LEU A 551 -4.82 -6.81 -11.32
C LEU A 551 -5.94 -7.15 -10.34
N SER A 552 -6.87 -8.05 -10.72
CA SER A 552 -8.01 -8.50 -9.89
C SER A 552 -7.61 -8.99 -8.49
N ASP A 553 -6.40 -9.55 -8.35
CA ASP A 553 -5.87 -10.05 -7.08
C ASP A 553 -5.56 -8.95 -6.07
N PHE A 554 -5.36 -7.70 -6.53
CA PHE A 554 -5.12 -6.53 -5.68
C PHE A 554 -6.40 -5.74 -5.32
N TYR A 555 -7.57 -6.10 -5.88
CA TYR A 555 -8.84 -5.41 -5.59
C TYR A 555 -9.45 -5.90 -4.28
N ASN A 556 -9.77 -7.20 -4.21
CA ASN A 556 -10.64 -7.75 -3.18
C ASN A 556 -9.84 -8.30 -1.98
N LEU A 557 -9.28 -7.39 -1.20
CA LEU A 557 -8.46 -7.73 -0.04
C LEU A 557 -9.26 -7.82 1.27
N SER A 558 -10.51 -7.32 1.30
CA SER A 558 -11.35 -7.22 2.51
C SER A 558 -11.66 -8.56 3.17
N SER A 559 -11.67 -9.65 2.42
CA SER A 559 -11.91 -10.98 2.96
C SER A 559 -10.73 -11.57 3.74
N PHE A 560 -9.54 -10.97 3.68
CA PHE A 560 -8.32 -11.53 4.25
C PHE A 560 -7.87 -10.74 5.49
N GLY A 561 -7.58 -11.46 6.58
CA GLY A 561 -7.00 -10.85 7.77
C GLY A 561 -5.48 -10.90 7.80
N TYR A 562 -4.86 -11.78 7.01
CA TYR A 562 -3.42 -11.74 6.74
C TYR A 562 -3.20 -11.51 5.23
N ILE A 563 -2.65 -10.35 4.88
CA ILE A 563 -2.39 -9.97 3.48
C ILE A 563 -0.89 -9.75 3.35
N HIS A 564 -0.22 -10.52 2.49
CA HIS A 564 1.21 -10.37 2.24
C HIS A 564 1.45 -10.06 0.77
N ILE A 565 1.89 -8.85 0.49
CA ILE A 565 2.27 -8.41 -0.85
C ILE A 565 3.78 -8.40 -0.93
N VAL A 566 4.35 -9.40 -1.61
CA VAL A 566 5.78 -9.52 -1.89
C VAL A 566 6.02 -9.01 -3.28
N THR A 567 6.63 -7.84 -3.39
CA THR A 567 6.83 -7.20 -4.68
C THR A 567 8.03 -6.24 -4.62
N HIS A 568 8.25 -5.46 -5.67
CA HIS A 568 9.12 -4.30 -5.63
C HIS A 568 8.30 -3.05 -5.35
N GLY A 569 8.78 -2.23 -4.41
CA GLY A 569 8.29 -0.90 -4.12
C GLY A 569 9.39 0.11 -4.40
N ASP A 570 9.03 1.27 -4.92
CA ASP A 570 9.92 2.43 -4.92
C ASP A 570 9.12 3.72 -4.78
N ASN A 571 9.80 4.81 -4.42
CA ASN A 571 9.23 6.15 -4.32
C ASN A 571 9.51 6.92 -5.61
N PHE A 572 8.48 7.19 -6.40
CA PHE A 572 8.71 7.76 -7.74
C PHE A 572 8.50 9.25 -7.85
N TYR A 573 7.94 9.91 -6.84
CA TYR A 573 7.31 11.21 -7.06
C TYR A 573 7.77 12.30 -6.10
N ASN A 574 7.71 13.55 -6.53
CA ASN A 574 7.69 14.70 -5.64
C ASN A 574 6.83 15.76 -6.34
N GLY A 575 5.87 16.38 -5.63
CA GLY A 575 5.13 17.55 -6.13
C GLY A 575 4.04 17.32 -7.21
N LEU A 576 3.52 16.11 -7.39
CA LEU A 576 2.53 15.81 -8.45
C LEU A 576 1.13 16.45 -8.26
N LEU A 577 0.72 16.73 -7.01
CA LEU A 577 -0.66 17.15 -6.72
C LEU A 577 -1.05 18.46 -7.42
N SER A 578 -0.18 19.48 -7.42
CA SER A 578 -0.47 20.79 -7.99
C SER A 578 -0.54 20.78 -9.53
N LEU A 579 0.04 19.78 -10.18
CA LEU A 579 0.09 19.65 -11.64
C LEU A 579 -1.19 19.04 -12.22
N TRP A 580 -1.85 18.17 -11.46
CA TRP A 580 -2.96 17.34 -11.97
C TRP A 580 -4.31 18.04 -11.94
N GLN A 581 -4.59 18.80 -10.89
CA GLN A 581 -5.89 19.46 -10.65
C GLN A 581 -6.33 20.37 -11.81
N ASN A 582 -5.40 20.82 -12.66
CA ASN A 582 -5.70 21.76 -13.73
C ASN A 582 -5.71 21.16 -15.16
N ASN A 583 -5.10 19.98 -15.39
CA ASN A 583 -4.82 19.53 -16.77
C ASN A 583 -5.17 18.06 -17.11
N TRP A 584 -5.14 17.11 -16.16
CA TRP A 584 -5.07 15.67 -16.52
C TRP A 584 -5.93 14.69 -15.71
N GLY A 585 -6.91 15.16 -14.93
CA GLY A 585 -7.87 14.29 -14.27
C GLY A 585 -8.02 14.46 -12.77
N PRO A 586 -8.88 13.64 -12.14
CA PRO A 586 -9.21 13.81 -10.75
C PRO A 586 -8.07 13.33 -9.86
N ASN A 587 -7.63 14.19 -8.93
CA ASN A 587 -6.77 13.76 -7.83
C ASN A 587 -7.49 13.95 -6.50
N ASN A 588 -8.62 13.27 -6.34
CA ASN A 588 -9.45 13.35 -5.14
C ASN A 588 -8.90 12.48 -3.99
N PHE A 589 -7.70 11.91 -4.12
CA PHE A 589 -7.35 10.68 -3.38
C PHE A 589 -6.10 10.80 -2.50
N LEU A 590 -5.11 11.60 -2.89
CA LEU A 590 -3.99 11.94 -2.02
C LEU A 590 -3.74 13.43 -2.13
N THR A 591 -4.43 14.18 -1.28
CA THR A 591 -4.24 15.61 -1.09
C THR A 591 -2.89 15.86 -0.40
N GLY A 592 -1.77 15.70 -1.10
CA GLY A 592 -0.46 16.18 -0.64
C GLY A 592 0.66 16.11 -1.70
N SER A 593 1.76 16.83 -1.48
CA SER A 593 3.02 16.73 -2.24
C SER A 593 3.83 15.47 -1.91
N LEU A 594 3.14 14.34 -1.70
CA LEU A 594 3.73 13.07 -1.31
C LEU A 594 4.47 12.43 -2.49
N SER A 595 5.74 12.04 -2.29
CA SER A 595 6.26 10.88 -3.01
C SER A 595 5.34 9.71 -2.70
N GLN A 596 4.94 8.92 -3.70
CA GLN A 596 4.13 7.73 -3.44
C GLN A 596 5.01 6.50 -3.63
N VAL A 597 4.98 5.61 -2.64
CA VAL A 597 5.44 4.24 -2.80
C VAL A 597 4.53 3.58 -3.84
N VAL A 598 5.09 3.27 -5.00
CA VAL A 598 4.40 2.54 -6.07
C VAL A 598 4.82 1.09 -5.97
N ILE A 599 3.84 0.19 -6.11
CA ILE A 599 4.11 -1.24 -6.22
C ILE A 599 4.25 -1.58 -7.70
N TYR A 600 5.37 -2.19 -8.07
CA TYR A 600 5.43 -2.85 -9.36
C TYR A 600 4.55 -4.09 -9.35
N SER A 601 3.62 -4.21 -10.29
CA SER A 601 2.68 -5.34 -10.26
C SER A 601 3.26 -6.63 -10.85
N GLY A 602 4.39 -6.56 -11.55
CA GLY A 602 4.91 -7.62 -12.42
C GLY A 602 4.01 -7.95 -13.62
N LEU A 603 2.96 -7.16 -13.86
CA LEU A 603 2.07 -7.25 -15.01
C LEU A 603 2.53 -6.32 -16.12
N TYR A 604 2.11 -6.63 -17.34
CA TYR A 604 2.41 -5.85 -18.54
C TYR A 604 1.12 -5.61 -19.31
N LEU A 605 1.04 -4.47 -19.99
CA LEU A 605 -0.04 -4.19 -20.92
C LEU A 605 -0.10 -5.30 -21.99
N PRO A 606 -1.29 -5.88 -22.24
CA PRO A 606 -1.46 -6.86 -23.30
C PRO A 606 -1.06 -6.30 -24.67
N SER A 607 -0.38 -7.11 -25.49
CA SER A 607 -0.12 -6.72 -26.88
C SER A 607 -1.37 -6.89 -27.74
N ASP A 608 -1.62 -5.93 -28.63
CA ASP A 608 -2.70 -5.98 -29.62
C ASP A 608 -2.39 -6.89 -30.84
N GLY A 609 -1.19 -7.49 -30.88
CA GLY A 609 -0.72 -8.34 -31.98
C GLY A 609 -0.18 -7.58 -33.21
N ASN A 610 -0.27 -6.26 -33.24
CA ASN A 610 0.21 -5.37 -34.32
C ASN A 610 1.40 -4.49 -33.89
N GLY A 611 1.95 -4.73 -32.70
CA GLY A 611 3.05 -3.94 -32.14
C GLY A 611 2.58 -2.76 -31.27
N GLY A 612 1.28 -2.68 -30.98
CA GLY A 612 0.69 -1.79 -29.99
C GLY A 612 0.21 -2.56 -28.74
N TYR A 613 -0.57 -1.85 -27.92
CA TYR A 613 -1.08 -2.35 -26.65
C TYR A 613 -2.60 -2.24 -26.56
N ASP A 614 -3.23 -3.26 -25.99
CA ASP A 614 -4.66 -3.28 -25.66
C ASP A 614 -4.85 -2.81 -24.22
N ILE A 615 -5.43 -1.63 -24.05
CA ILE A 615 -5.70 -1.02 -22.75
C ILE A 615 -7.12 -1.32 -22.23
N THR A 616 -7.86 -2.22 -22.88
CA THR A 616 -9.20 -2.63 -22.43
C THR A 616 -9.12 -3.16 -21.00
N GLY A 617 -9.85 -2.51 -20.08
CA GLY A 617 -9.85 -2.84 -18.65
C GLY A 617 -8.75 -2.17 -17.82
N TYR A 618 -7.87 -1.38 -18.45
CA TYR A 618 -6.83 -0.58 -17.77
C TYR A 618 -7.08 0.93 -17.92
N GLU A 619 -7.85 1.34 -18.94
CA GLU A 619 -7.99 2.73 -19.33
C GLU A 619 -8.53 3.63 -18.22
N ASP A 620 -9.61 3.25 -17.53
CA ASP A 620 -10.19 4.05 -16.44
C ASP A 620 -9.16 4.31 -15.33
N ASP A 621 -8.34 3.30 -15.02
CA ASP A 621 -7.30 3.40 -14.00
C ASP A 621 -6.08 4.22 -14.46
N LEU A 622 -5.75 4.20 -15.75
CA LEU A 622 -4.74 5.08 -16.34
C LEU A 622 -5.22 6.54 -16.38
N GLN A 623 -6.49 6.77 -16.73
CA GLN A 623 -7.13 8.08 -16.71
C GLN A 623 -7.18 8.65 -15.28
N ALA A 624 -7.52 7.80 -14.30
CA ALA A 624 -7.59 8.17 -12.89
C ALA A 624 -6.24 8.14 -12.15
N LYS A 625 -5.12 7.86 -12.83
CA LYS A 625 -3.76 7.81 -12.24
C LYS A 625 -3.66 6.82 -11.07
N ARG A 626 -4.34 5.68 -11.22
CA ARG A 626 -4.25 4.52 -10.34
C ARG A 626 -3.22 3.50 -10.83
N LEU A 627 -2.91 3.54 -12.13
CA LEU A 627 -1.86 2.76 -12.76
C LEU A 627 -0.82 3.66 -13.45
N VAL A 628 0.40 3.14 -13.55
CA VAL A 628 1.55 3.74 -14.23
C VAL A 628 2.07 2.82 -15.30
N ILE A 629 2.47 3.40 -16.44
CA ILE A 629 3.23 2.69 -17.48
C ILE A 629 4.72 2.87 -17.23
N ALA A 630 5.40 1.76 -17.00
CA ALA A 630 6.84 1.64 -16.90
C ALA A 630 7.42 1.01 -18.18
N PRO A 631 8.75 1.00 -18.36
CA PRO A 631 9.40 0.42 -19.55
C PRO A 631 8.94 -1.02 -19.85
N GLY A 632 8.91 -1.36 -21.14
CA GLY A 632 8.39 -2.62 -21.66
C GLY A 632 6.87 -2.77 -21.59
N GLY A 633 6.14 -1.69 -21.28
CA GLY A 633 4.71 -1.72 -21.01
C GLY A 633 4.36 -2.31 -19.64
N ALA A 634 5.33 -2.33 -18.71
CA ALA A 634 5.11 -2.80 -17.35
C ALA A 634 4.09 -1.90 -16.63
N ILE A 635 3.28 -2.51 -15.76
CA ILE A 635 2.25 -1.82 -14.99
C ILE A 635 2.71 -1.71 -13.54
N ALA A 636 2.63 -0.51 -12.99
CA ALA A 636 2.82 -0.27 -11.58
C ALA A 636 1.55 0.33 -10.96
N ILE A 637 1.26 -0.02 -9.71
CA ILE A 637 0.03 0.28 -8.99
C ILE A 637 0.31 1.37 -7.96
N LEU A 638 -0.44 2.48 -8.02
CA LEU A 638 -0.34 3.55 -7.04
C LEU A 638 -1.23 3.28 -5.81
N PRO A 639 -0.97 3.91 -4.65
CA PRO A 639 -1.85 3.84 -3.48
C PRO A 639 -3.32 4.21 -3.77
N SER A 640 -3.57 5.11 -4.73
CA SER A 640 -4.93 5.50 -5.16
C SER A 640 -5.75 4.33 -5.70
N TYR A 641 -5.11 3.31 -6.26
CA TYR A 641 -5.75 2.07 -6.69
C TYR A 641 -6.30 1.28 -5.50
N PHE A 642 -5.46 1.04 -4.49
CA PHE A 642 -5.86 0.33 -3.28
C PHE A 642 -6.97 1.11 -2.56
N GLN A 643 -6.85 2.43 -2.48
CA GLN A 643 -7.88 3.27 -1.88
C GLN A 643 -9.23 3.16 -2.61
N ARG A 644 -9.23 2.92 -3.93
CA ARG A 644 -10.45 2.85 -4.75
C ARG A 644 -11.13 1.49 -4.61
N TYR A 645 -10.33 0.43 -4.61
CA TYR A 645 -10.82 -0.93 -4.79
C TYR A 645 -10.77 -1.80 -3.55
N VAL A 646 -9.86 -1.51 -2.61
CA VAL A 646 -9.84 -2.20 -1.33
C VAL A 646 -10.96 -1.64 -0.47
N GLY A 647 -11.89 -2.53 -0.08
CA GLY A 647 -12.94 -2.24 0.89
C GLY A 647 -12.40 -2.09 2.31
N ALA A 648 -13.26 -2.22 3.31
CA ALA A 648 -12.82 -2.27 4.71
C ALA A 648 -11.88 -3.47 4.93
N LEU A 649 -10.82 -3.26 5.72
CA LEU A 649 -9.83 -4.24 6.14
C LEU A 649 -9.94 -4.46 7.64
N PRO A 650 -11.05 -5.03 8.15
CA PRO A 650 -11.38 -5.02 9.58
C PRO A 650 -10.28 -5.68 10.42
N ASN A 651 -9.44 -4.84 11.05
CA ASN A 651 -8.33 -5.26 11.90
C ASN A 651 -7.36 -6.26 11.25
N SER A 652 -7.14 -6.18 9.94
CA SER A 652 -6.20 -7.06 9.20
C SER A 652 -4.73 -6.71 9.46
N LEU A 653 -3.83 -7.68 9.34
CA LEU A 653 -2.37 -7.50 9.25
C LEU A 653 -1.95 -7.47 7.78
N VAL A 654 -1.36 -6.36 7.34
CA VAL A 654 -0.80 -6.21 5.99
C VAL A 654 0.73 -6.23 6.06
N ILE A 655 1.34 -7.18 5.36
CA ILE A 655 2.79 -7.27 5.18
C ILE A 655 3.15 -6.76 3.79
N LEU A 656 3.94 -5.69 3.73
CA LEU A 656 4.52 -5.15 2.51
C LEU A 656 5.98 -5.60 2.42
N GLY A 657 6.16 -6.83 1.96
CA GLY A 657 7.47 -7.49 1.81
C GLY A 657 8.23 -6.99 0.58
N ALA A 658 8.44 -5.68 0.49
CA ALA A 658 9.07 -4.98 -0.63
C ALA A 658 10.09 -3.96 -0.11
N CYS A 659 11.15 -3.71 -0.88
CA CYS A 659 12.03 -2.56 -0.65
C CYS A 659 11.21 -1.27 -0.53
N ARG A 660 11.61 -0.41 0.41
CA ARG A 660 11.04 0.94 0.57
C ARG A 660 9.52 0.99 0.76
N SER A 661 8.90 -0.13 1.14
CA SER A 661 7.44 -0.22 1.28
C SER A 661 6.87 0.72 2.34
N THR A 662 7.71 1.13 3.29
CA THR A 662 7.39 2.08 4.37
C THR A 662 8.31 3.31 4.36
N TYR A 663 9.00 3.58 3.24
CA TYR A 663 9.92 4.72 3.11
C TYR A 663 9.29 6.05 3.56
N ASN A 664 8.02 6.29 3.18
CA ASN A 664 7.25 7.44 3.63
C ASN A 664 5.81 7.08 4.06
N ASN A 665 5.55 5.78 4.26
CA ASN A 665 4.26 5.23 4.66
C ASN A 665 3.06 5.53 3.73
N SER A 666 3.24 6.12 2.54
CA SER A 666 2.11 6.51 1.68
C SER A 666 1.15 5.35 1.36
N LEU A 667 1.69 4.14 1.18
CA LEU A 667 0.91 2.94 0.91
C LEU A 667 0.37 2.31 2.20
N ALA A 668 1.18 2.22 3.26
CA ALA A 668 0.75 1.72 4.56
C ALA A 668 -0.47 2.50 5.10
N ASN A 669 -0.48 3.81 4.88
CA ASN A 669 -1.57 4.71 5.21
C ASN A 669 -2.89 4.35 4.54
N VAL A 670 -2.85 3.97 3.27
CA VAL A 670 -4.06 3.56 2.56
C VAL A 670 -4.68 2.35 3.26
N PHE A 671 -3.88 1.32 3.56
CA PHE A 671 -4.36 0.14 4.27
C PHE A 671 -4.88 0.44 5.68
N LEU A 672 -4.15 1.24 6.46
CA LEU A 672 -4.60 1.67 7.80
C LEU A 672 -5.90 2.47 7.73
N SER A 673 -6.04 3.35 6.73
CA SER A 673 -7.27 4.14 6.53
C SER A 673 -8.48 3.28 6.15
N LYS A 674 -8.24 2.07 5.65
CA LYS A 674 -9.27 1.05 5.37
C LYS A 674 -9.60 0.19 6.58
N GLY A 675 -8.94 0.40 7.72
CA GLY A 675 -9.21 -0.33 8.96
C GLY A 675 -8.21 -1.43 9.29
N ALA A 676 -7.14 -1.59 8.50
CA ALA A 676 -6.09 -2.55 8.83
C ALA A 676 -5.54 -2.27 10.24
N GLY A 677 -5.39 -3.32 11.04
CA GLY A 677 -4.90 -3.21 12.41
C GLY A 677 -3.43 -2.84 12.46
N ALA A 678 -2.64 -3.38 11.53
CA ALA A 678 -1.21 -3.08 11.41
C ALA A 678 -0.68 -3.29 9.99
N VAL A 679 0.38 -2.55 9.66
CA VAL A 679 1.15 -2.71 8.42
C VAL A 679 2.63 -2.86 8.77
N VAL A 680 3.29 -3.88 8.23
CA VAL A 680 4.73 -4.14 8.40
C VAL A 680 5.44 -3.99 7.05
N GLY A 681 6.60 -3.36 7.03
CA GLY A 681 7.40 -3.21 5.82
C GLY A 681 8.83 -2.76 6.09
N TYR A 682 9.49 -2.17 5.09
CA TYR A 682 10.90 -1.76 5.15
C TYR A 682 11.09 -0.29 4.80
N THR A 683 12.00 0.39 5.50
CA THR A 683 12.30 1.81 5.26
C THR A 683 13.07 2.02 3.97
N ASP A 684 13.97 1.10 3.62
CA ASP A 684 14.92 1.25 2.53
C ASP A 684 15.00 -0.01 1.63
N TYR A 685 15.96 -0.04 0.71
CA TYR A 685 16.34 -1.22 -0.06
C TYR A 685 16.87 -2.31 0.86
N VAL A 686 16.04 -3.31 1.11
CA VAL A 686 16.35 -4.38 2.05
C VAL A 686 17.00 -5.57 1.35
N ASN A 687 17.98 -6.18 2.00
CA ASN A 687 18.56 -7.46 1.56
C ASN A 687 17.50 -8.57 1.58
N SER A 688 17.36 -9.33 0.47
CA SER A 688 16.37 -10.40 0.34
C SER A 688 16.43 -11.43 1.48
N SER A 689 17.65 -11.83 1.88
CA SER A 689 17.83 -12.84 2.93
C SER A 689 17.43 -12.33 4.32
N TYR A 690 17.63 -11.04 4.58
CA TYR A 690 17.13 -10.42 5.80
C TYR A 690 15.59 -10.36 5.75
N ALA A 691 15.01 -9.84 4.68
CA ALA A 691 13.56 -9.71 4.54
C ALA A 691 12.82 -11.06 4.65
N GLN A 692 13.38 -12.11 4.04
CA GLN A 692 12.87 -13.47 4.13
C GLN A 692 12.86 -13.97 5.58
N ASN A 693 14.02 -13.92 6.25
CA ASN A 693 14.19 -14.53 7.55
C ASN A 693 13.37 -13.80 8.62
N THR A 694 13.28 -12.47 8.53
CA THR A 694 12.51 -11.68 9.48
C THR A 694 11.01 -11.87 9.32
N LEU A 695 10.46 -11.83 8.10
CA LEU A 695 9.02 -12.03 7.88
C LEU A 695 8.57 -13.46 8.19
N LYS A 696 9.41 -14.46 7.88
CA LYS A 696 9.14 -15.84 8.27
C LYS A 696 9.09 -15.98 9.80
N MET A 697 10.11 -15.49 10.49
CA MET A 697 10.18 -15.57 11.95
C MET A 697 9.05 -14.77 12.61
N LEU A 698 8.70 -13.60 12.09
CA LEU A 698 7.56 -12.82 12.55
C LEU A 698 6.29 -13.67 12.62
N VAL A 699 5.97 -14.36 11.53
CA VAL A 699 4.79 -15.22 11.45
C VAL A 699 4.91 -16.43 12.38
N GLU A 700 6.06 -17.10 12.42
CA GLU A 700 6.31 -18.24 13.33
C GLU A 700 6.15 -17.85 14.80
N GLU A 701 6.63 -16.66 15.19
CA GLU A 701 6.50 -16.14 16.55
C GLU A 701 5.05 -15.77 16.89
N MET A 702 4.30 -15.20 15.96
CA MET A 702 2.87 -14.94 16.17
C MET A 702 2.06 -16.24 16.36
N TYR A 703 2.43 -17.34 15.70
CA TYR A 703 1.84 -18.67 15.95
C TYR A 703 2.12 -19.21 17.37
N THR A 704 3.06 -18.63 18.11
CA THR A 704 3.29 -18.98 19.51
C THR A 704 2.37 -18.23 20.48
N GLY A 705 1.49 -17.35 19.96
CA GLY A 705 0.57 -16.52 20.74
C GLY A 705 1.08 -15.11 21.04
N LYS A 706 2.21 -14.71 20.46
CA LYS A 706 2.74 -13.34 20.55
C LYS A 706 1.94 -12.38 19.67
N ASP A 707 1.83 -11.14 20.11
CA ASP A 707 1.38 -10.06 19.24
C ASP A 707 2.47 -9.64 18.23
N VAL A 708 2.10 -8.84 17.23
CA VAL A 708 3.00 -8.42 16.15
C VAL A 708 4.21 -7.62 16.68
N GLY A 709 4.02 -6.81 17.74
CA GLY A 709 5.10 -6.05 18.35
C GLY A 709 6.11 -6.94 19.09
N GLU A 710 5.63 -7.88 19.88
CA GLU A 710 6.42 -8.92 20.54
C GLU A 710 7.16 -9.79 19.52
N ALA A 711 6.49 -10.15 18.42
CA ALA A 711 7.07 -10.93 17.33
C ALA A 711 8.17 -10.16 16.57
N ILE A 712 8.00 -8.86 16.32
CA ILE A 712 9.06 -7.99 15.76
C ILE A 712 10.24 -7.90 16.71
N ASN A 713 10.00 -7.72 18.01
CA ASN A 713 11.07 -7.68 19.02
C ASN A 713 11.85 -8.99 19.08
N ALA A 714 11.16 -10.13 19.03
CA ALA A 714 11.80 -11.45 18.98
C ALA A 714 12.63 -11.64 17.70
N THR A 715 12.08 -11.21 16.57
CA THR A 715 12.72 -11.29 15.25
C THR A 715 14.00 -10.44 15.20
N THR A 716 13.92 -9.18 15.63
CA THR A 716 15.05 -8.24 15.59
C THR A 716 16.13 -8.57 16.62
N ALA A 717 15.80 -9.28 17.70
CA ALA A 717 16.79 -9.82 18.63
C ALA A 717 17.69 -10.90 17.99
N ILE A 718 17.21 -11.59 16.95
CA ILE A 718 17.94 -12.67 16.27
C ILE A 718 18.65 -12.15 15.01
N TYR A 719 17.96 -11.37 14.18
CA TYR A 719 18.48 -10.93 12.89
C TYR A 719 19.03 -9.50 12.86
N GLY A 720 18.88 -8.74 13.95
CA GLY A 720 19.20 -7.32 14.00
C GLY A 720 17.97 -6.44 13.70
N THR A 721 18.12 -5.13 13.93
CA THR A 721 17.07 -4.14 13.64
C THR A 721 17.04 -3.70 12.18
N ASN A 722 18.12 -3.96 11.44
CA ASN A 722 18.28 -3.71 10.01
C ASN A 722 19.12 -4.84 9.37
N ASP A 723 19.23 -4.81 8.05
CA ASP A 723 19.99 -5.76 7.26
C ASP A 723 21.52 -5.56 7.25
N ALA A 724 22.02 -4.58 8.01
CA ALA A 724 23.43 -4.27 8.21
C ALA A 724 24.25 -4.05 6.92
N ASP A 725 23.61 -3.62 5.83
CA ASP A 725 24.30 -3.13 4.64
C ASP A 725 24.76 -1.66 4.82
N ASN A 726 25.48 -1.11 3.84
CA ASN A 726 25.95 0.28 3.84
C ASN A 726 24.78 1.28 3.90
N ASP A 727 23.64 0.92 3.30
CA ASP A 727 22.38 1.68 3.33
C ASP A 727 21.32 0.85 4.09
N PRO A 728 21.29 0.89 5.43
CA PRO A 728 20.54 -0.08 6.22
C PRO A 728 19.03 0.08 6.10
N ALA A 729 18.34 -1.00 5.72
CA ALA A 729 16.89 -1.06 5.69
C ALA A 729 16.32 -1.60 7.01
N TYR A 730 15.45 -0.82 7.65
CA TYR A 730 14.82 -1.19 8.92
C TYR A 730 13.46 -1.82 8.70
N ILE A 731 13.14 -2.87 9.47
CA ILE A 731 11.76 -3.37 9.55
C ILE A 731 10.94 -2.41 10.41
N THR A 732 9.77 -2.01 9.90
CA THR A 732 8.88 -1.06 10.58
C THR A 732 7.52 -1.66 10.82
N LEU A 733 6.83 -1.11 11.81
CA LEU A 733 5.45 -1.40 12.15
C LEU A 733 4.69 -0.09 12.21
N SER A 734 3.64 0.03 11.40
CA SER A 734 2.65 1.10 11.48
C SER A 734 1.33 0.51 11.98
N GLY A 735 0.62 1.22 12.86
CA GLY A 735 -0.62 0.73 13.47
C GLY A 735 -0.42 0.09 14.86
N ALA A 736 -1.28 -0.86 15.21
CA ALA A 736 -1.32 -1.44 16.55
C ALA A 736 -0.23 -2.51 16.76
N SER A 737 0.58 -2.36 17.81
CA SER A 737 1.60 -3.36 18.17
C SER A 737 1.04 -4.59 18.86
N ASN A 738 -0.13 -4.50 19.49
CA ASN A 738 -0.77 -5.61 20.20
C ASN A 738 -1.65 -6.50 19.30
N LEU A 739 -1.54 -6.40 17.98
CA LEU A 739 -2.32 -7.20 17.03
C LEU A 739 -1.85 -8.67 17.06
N SER A 740 -2.75 -9.63 17.28
CA SER A 740 -2.44 -11.06 17.36
C SER A 740 -3.24 -11.90 16.35
N PHE A 741 -2.82 -13.14 16.08
CA PHE A 741 -3.73 -14.08 15.40
C PHE A 741 -4.94 -14.38 16.29
N GLY A 742 -6.11 -14.59 15.67
CA GLY A 742 -7.35 -14.92 16.36
C GLY A 742 -7.36 -16.34 16.95
N SER A 743 -8.35 -16.64 17.79
CA SER A 743 -8.44 -17.91 18.52
C SER A 743 -8.98 -19.09 17.70
N GLY A 744 -9.06 -18.98 16.37
CA GLY A 744 -9.64 -20.00 15.50
C GLY A 744 -9.78 -19.52 14.06
N ASN A 745 -10.33 -20.37 13.18
CA ASN A 745 -10.38 -20.13 11.74
C ASN A 745 -11.79 -19.75 11.24
N PHE A 746 -12.56 -19.03 12.05
CA PHE A 746 -13.85 -18.49 11.69
C PHE A 746 -13.69 -17.12 11.03
N SER A 747 -14.54 -16.82 10.05
CA SER A 747 -14.59 -15.57 9.31
C SER A 747 -15.90 -14.84 9.57
N ASN A 748 -15.87 -13.51 9.48
CA ASN A 748 -17.07 -12.65 9.49
C ASN A 748 -18.02 -12.92 10.66
N LEU A 749 -17.45 -13.08 11.86
CA LEU A 749 -18.20 -13.37 13.09
C LEU A 749 -19.02 -12.17 13.59
N GLY A 750 -18.64 -10.95 13.20
CA GLY A 750 -19.42 -9.73 13.40
C GLY A 750 -20.23 -9.29 12.17
N PHE A 751 -20.35 -10.10 11.11
CA PHE A 751 -21.15 -9.81 9.90
C PHE A 751 -20.73 -8.59 9.06
N GLU A 752 -19.64 -7.92 9.43
CA GLU A 752 -19.10 -6.70 8.82
C GLU A 752 -18.69 -6.80 7.36
N ASP A 753 -18.59 -8.00 6.77
CA ASP A 753 -18.43 -8.14 5.32
C ASP A 753 -19.63 -7.57 4.53
N GLY A 754 -20.77 -7.29 5.20
CA GLY A 754 -22.01 -6.86 4.55
C GLY A 754 -22.67 -7.97 3.75
N THR A 755 -22.24 -9.21 3.94
CA THR A 755 -22.77 -10.40 3.26
C THR A 755 -22.52 -11.66 4.07
N LEU A 756 -23.36 -12.68 3.85
CA LEU A 756 -23.20 -14.02 4.41
C LEU A 756 -22.33 -14.95 3.56
N THR A 757 -21.48 -14.44 2.66
CA THR A 757 -20.67 -15.30 1.75
C THR A 757 -19.79 -16.35 2.47
N THR A 758 -19.37 -16.07 3.70
CA THR A 758 -18.58 -16.97 4.56
C THR A 758 -19.44 -17.88 5.44
N TRP A 759 -20.77 -17.72 5.38
CA TRP A 759 -21.75 -18.50 6.12
C TRP A 759 -22.59 -19.35 5.16
N GLU A 760 -22.80 -20.62 5.50
CA GLU A 760 -23.80 -21.44 4.83
C GLU A 760 -25.19 -21.05 5.34
N ARG A 761 -26.15 -20.97 4.42
CA ARG A 761 -27.50 -20.49 4.68
C ARG A 761 -28.54 -21.54 4.30
N SER A 762 -29.56 -21.68 5.13
CA SER A 762 -30.81 -22.38 4.79
C SER A 762 -31.99 -21.59 5.32
N GLY A 763 -33.07 -21.48 4.57
CA GLY A 763 -34.18 -20.59 4.94
C GLY A 763 -33.83 -19.10 4.79
N ASP A 764 -34.41 -18.26 5.63
CA ASP A 764 -34.09 -16.83 5.69
C ASP A 764 -32.87 -16.56 6.58
N GLY A 765 -31.85 -15.97 5.96
CA GLY A 765 -30.60 -15.60 6.59
C GLY A 765 -29.98 -14.50 5.74
N ARG A 766 -29.69 -13.37 6.37
CA ARG A 766 -29.09 -12.20 5.71
C ARG A 766 -28.31 -11.36 6.72
N VAL A 767 -27.74 -10.26 6.26
CA VAL A 767 -27.19 -9.21 7.12
C VAL A 767 -28.02 -7.94 6.93
N ILE A 768 -28.11 -7.13 7.97
CA ILE A 768 -28.85 -5.87 7.97
C ILE A 768 -28.09 -4.81 8.76
N SER A 769 -28.25 -3.54 8.37
CA SER A 769 -27.60 -2.42 9.05
C SER A 769 -28.44 -1.86 10.21
N GLN A 770 -29.73 -2.18 10.24
CA GLN A 770 -30.67 -1.86 11.31
C GLN A 770 -31.99 -2.63 11.13
N LEU A 771 -32.75 -2.81 12.21
CA LEU A 771 -34.14 -3.28 12.18
C LEU A 771 -35.00 -2.34 13.03
N GLY A 772 -35.78 -1.48 12.36
CA GLY A 772 -36.44 -0.33 13.01
C GLY A 772 -35.40 0.59 13.66
N SER A 773 -35.61 0.95 14.92
CA SER A 773 -34.65 1.73 15.72
C SER A 773 -33.46 0.91 16.25
N THR A 774 -33.46 -0.41 16.08
CA THR A 774 -32.41 -1.29 16.61
C THR A 774 -31.21 -1.33 15.66
N ARG A 775 -30.04 -0.91 16.15
CA ARG A 775 -28.76 -0.95 15.43
C ARG A 775 -27.84 -2.08 15.94
N PRO A 776 -26.89 -2.57 15.13
CA PRO A 776 -25.85 -3.52 15.53
C PRO A 776 -25.09 -3.11 16.81
N THR A 777 -24.65 -4.08 17.60
CA THR A 777 -23.85 -3.87 18.82
C THR A 777 -22.36 -3.64 18.51
N GLU A 778 -21.88 -4.22 17.42
CA GLU A 778 -20.56 -4.02 16.84
C GLU A 778 -20.72 -3.53 15.39
N GLY A 779 -19.80 -2.67 14.93
CA GLY A 779 -19.71 -2.34 13.52
C GLY A 779 -20.97 -1.73 12.89
N VAL A 780 -21.25 -2.18 11.68
CA VAL A 780 -22.26 -1.65 10.75
C VAL A 780 -23.35 -2.65 10.47
N TRP A 781 -23.04 -3.95 10.51
CA TRP A 781 -23.91 -5.02 10.04
C TRP A 781 -24.16 -6.02 11.15
N ALA A 782 -25.42 -6.44 11.32
CA ALA A 782 -25.77 -7.59 12.13
C ALA A 782 -26.34 -8.69 11.25
N GLY A 783 -26.12 -9.95 11.64
CA GLY A 783 -26.82 -11.08 11.05
C GLY A 783 -28.29 -11.07 11.48
N ILE A 784 -29.18 -11.47 10.58
CA ILE A 784 -30.58 -11.75 10.89
C ILE A 784 -30.99 -13.10 10.31
N ILE A 785 -31.69 -13.89 11.12
CA ILE A 785 -32.40 -15.10 10.70
C ILE A 785 -33.88 -14.93 11.06
N SER A 786 -34.79 -15.32 10.17
CA SER A 786 -36.22 -15.07 10.35
C SER A 786 -37.11 -16.23 9.90
N THR A 787 -38.35 -16.20 10.38
CA THR A 787 -39.37 -17.21 10.11
C THR A 787 -40.52 -16.71 9.22
N GLY A 788 -40.41 -15.52 8.60
CA GLY A 788 -41.40 -15.07 7.60
C GLY A 788 -41.25 -13.68 6.97
N LEU A 789 -40.17 -12.95 7.27
CA LEU A 789 -39.84 -11.62 6.72
C LEU A 789 -39.43 -11.58 5.22
N GLY A 790 -40.16 -12.29 4.35
CA GLY A 790 -40.14 -12.11 2.90
C GLY A 790 -39.44 -13.18 2.06
N TYR A 791 -38.83 -14.22 2.66
CA TYR A 791 -38.10 -15.25 1.90
C TYR A 791 -38.54 -16.71 2.19
N THR A 792 -38.83 -17.05 3.45
CA THR A 792 -39.34 -18.38 3.84
C THR A 792 -40.25 -18.28 5.06
N THR A 793 -41.27 -19.13 5.16
CA THR A 793 -42.33 -19.03 6.19
C THR A 793 -42.18 -20.03 7.34
N THR A 794 -41.03 -20.70 7.52
CA THR A 794 -40.93 -21.81 8.50
C THR A 794 -39.61 -21.91 9.26
N ALA A 795 -38.48 -21.44 8.71
CA ALA A 795 -37.19 -21.49 9.40
C ALA A 795 -36.16 -20.55 8.75
N GLY A 796 -35.19 -20.12 9.54
CA GLY A 796 -34.02 -19.38 9.10
C GLY A 796 -32.76 -19.89 9.80
N GLN A 797 -31.67 -20.09 9.06
CA GLN A 797 -30.45 -20.67 9.58
C GLN A 797 -29.21 -20.11 8.88
N ILE A 798 -28.18 -19.85 9.70
CA ILE A 798 -26.81 -19.64 9.26
C ILE A 798 -25.86 -20.59 10.00
N GLU A 799 -24.87 -21.13 9.30
CA GLU A 799 -23.87 -21.99 9.90
C GLU A 799 -22.48 -21.78 9.29
N GLN A 800 -21.44 -22.02 10.08
CA GLN A 800 -20.06 -21.91 9.64
C GLN A 800 -19.24 -23.07 10.20
N THR A 801 -18.39 -23.64 9.35
CA THR A 801 -17.42 -24.64 9.77
C THR A 801 -16.07 -23.99 10.00
N GLY A 802 -15.49 -24.21 11.16
CA GLY A 802 -14.16 -23.73 11.47
C GLY A 802 -13.52 -24.53 12.59
N CYS A 803 -12.20 -24.48 12.69
CA CYS A 803 -11.39 -25.07 13.73
C CYS A 803 -11.06 -24.04 14.81
N LEU A 804 -11.14 -24.51 16.06
CA LEU A 804 -10.85 -23.74 17.26
C LEU A 804 -9.37 -23.90 17.65
N ALA A 805 -8.74 -22.85 18.15
CA ALA A 805 -7.41 -22.96 18.73
C ALA A 805 -7.40 -23.81 20.00
N ASN A 806 -6.21 -24.28 20.40
CA ASN A 806 -6.05 -25.21 21.54
C ASN A 806 -6.38 -24.59 22.90
N ASN A 807 -6.40 -23.26 23.00
CA ASN A 807 -6.62 -22.50 24.22
C ASN A 807 -8.03 -21.90 24.33
N VAL A 808 -8.90 -22.17 23.36
CA VAL A 808 -10.29 -21.67 23.36
C VAL A 808 -11.10 -22.33 24.46
N THR A 809 -11.92 -21.51 25.12
CA THR A 809 -12.80 -21.90 26.21
C THR A 809 -14.23 -21.39 26.06
N LYS A 810 -14.45 -20.29 25.33
CA LYS A 810 -15.77 -19.63 25.28
C LYS A 810 -16.20 -19.23 23.89
N LEU A 811 -17.51 -19.27 23.69
CA LEU A 811 -18.24 -18.63 22.60
C LEU A 811 -19.12 -17.52 23.19
N ASN A 812 -18.87 -16.28 22.80
CA ASN A 812 -19.71 -15.14 23.13
C ASN A 812 -20.44 -14.65 21.89
N PHE A 813 -21.64 -14.09 22.05
CA PHE A 813 -22.36 -13.41 20.97
C PHE A 813 -23.46 -12.51 21.54
N ASP A 814 -23.78 -11.45 20.81
CA ASP A 814 -24.93 -10.59 21.09
C ASP A 814 -26.13 -11.07 20.27
N TRP A 815 -27.33 -11.04 20.85
CA TRP A 815 -28.56 -11.43 20.18
C TRP A 815 -29.77 -10.58 20.61
N ASN A 816 -30.76 -10.46 19.73
CA ASN A 816 -32.04 -9.80 20.01
C ASN A 816 -33.18 -10.52 19.27
N PHE A 817 -34.21 -10.95 19.99
CA PHE A 817 -35.33 -11.72 19.45
C PHE A 817 -36.54 -10.81 19.23
N PHE A 818 -37.06 -10.76 18.01
CA PHE A 818 -38.27 -10.06 17.60
C PHE A 818 -39.36 -11.08 17.27
N SER A 819 -40.60 -10.83 17.69
CA SER A 819 -41.76 -11.64 17.27
C SER A 819 -43.07 -10.87 17.41
N GLU A 820 -44.05 -11.24 16.59
CA GLU A 820 -45.44 -10.80 16.71
C GLU A 820 -46.23 -11.58 17.79
N GLU A 821 -45.72 -12.72 18.26
CA GLU A 821 -46.47 -13.63 19.15
C GLU A 821 -46.44 -13.21 20.64
N PHE A 822 -45.63 -12.22 21.02
CA PHE A 822 -45.12 -12.13 22.40
C PHE A 822 -46.10 -11.77 23.54
N LEU A 823 -47.15 -10.97 23.35
CA LEU A 823 -48.01 -10.58 24.51
C LEU A 823 -49.34 -11.32 24.58
N GLU A 824 -49.86 -11.77 23.45
CA GLU A 824 -51.17 -12.42 23.37
C GLU A 824 -51.06 -13.95 23.32
N TYR A 825 -49.86 -14.48 23.03
CA TYR A 825 -49.60 -15.91 22.83
C TYR A 825 -48.56 -16.52 23.80
N CYS A 826 -48.23 -15.84 24.91
CA CYS A 826 -47.56 -16.50 26.05
C CYS A 826 -48.39 -17.68 26.57
N GLU A 827 -47.72 -18.79 26.85
CA GLU A 827 -48.29 -20.11 27.21
C GLU A 827 -49.13 -20.76 26.09
N SER A 828 -48.95 -20.33 24.84
CA SER A 828 -49.63 -20.92 23.68
C SER A 828 -48.86 -22.10 23.07
N ILE A 829 -49.46 -22.71 22.04
CA ILE A 829 -48.78 -23.76 21.26
C ILE A 829 -47.86 -23.20 20.17
N TYR A 830 -47.89 -21.87 19.96
CA TYR A 830 -47.13 -21.17 18.94
C TYR A 830 -45.86 -20.59 19.57
N GLN A 831 -44.74 -21.28 19.37
CA GLN A 831 -43.54 -21.12 20.20
C GLN A 831 -42.30 -21.07 19.33
N ASP A 832 -42.16 -19.98 18.59
CA ASP A 832 -40.97 -19.77 17.79
C ASP A 832 -39.70 -19.88 18.62
N GLU A 833 -38.71 -20.53 18.03
CA GLU A 833 -37.55 -21.03 18.75
C GLU A 833 -36.26 -20.47 18.15
N PHE A 834 -35.32 -20.09 19.02
CA PHE A 834 -33.96 -19.74 18.65
C PHE A 834 -32.96 -20.69 19.32
N LYS A 835 -32.03 -21.25 18.54
CA LYS A 835 -31.04 -22.22 18.99
C LYS A 835 -29.65 -21.96 18.43
N VAL A 836 -28.66 -22.36 19.24
CA VAL A 836 -27.23 -22.36 18.90
C VAL A 836 -26.64 -23.73 19.17
N ASP A 837 -26.12 -24.36 18.12
CA ASP A 837 -25.51 -25.68 18.16
C ASP A 837 -24.02 -25.62 17.81
N ILE A 838 -23.23 -26.52 18.39
CA ILE A 838 -21.86 -26.81 17.98
C ILE A 838 -21.70 -28.32 17.74
N CYS A 839 -21.03 -28.71 16.66
CA CYS A 839 -20.75 -30.11 16.34
C CYS A 839 -19.29 -30.28 15.96
N GLU A 840 -18.69 -31.44 16.20
CA GLU A 840 -17.40 -31.77 15.58
C GLU A 840 -17.59 -32.07 14.09
N LYS A 841 -16.71 -31.53 13.25
CA LYS A 841 -16.77 -31.70 11.79
C LYS A 841 -15.45 -32.26 11.27
N ASP A 842 -15.46 -33.53 10.89
CA ASP A 842 -14.31 -34.18 10.24
C ASP A 842 -14.65 -34.39 8.76
N ASN A 843 -13.99 -33.62 7.89
CA ASN A 843 -14.30 -33.55 6.47
C ASN A 843 -15.80 -33.24 6.24
N SER A 844 -16.53 -34.15 5.59
CA SER A 844 -17.98 -34.02 5.31
C SER A 844 -18.86 -34.66 6.38
N VAL A 845 -18.30 -35.20 7.45
CA VAL A 845 -19.05 -35.90 8.51
C VAL A 845 -19.20 -35.00 9.72
N THR A 846 -20.44 -34.81 10.16
CA THR A 846 -20.78 -34.05 11.38
C THR A 846 -21.11 -35.02 12.49
N THR A 847 -20.44 -34.90 13.64
CA THR A 847 -20.59 -35.78 14.82
C THR A 847 -20.58 -34.95 16.11
N ASN A 848 -20.86 -35.58 17.26
CA ASN A 848 -20.74 -34.95 18.58
C ASN A 848 -21.42 -33.57 18.69
N CYS A 849 -22.64 -33.46 18.17
CA CYS A 849 -23.44 -32.24 18.22
C CYS A 849 -24.01 -31.98 19.61
N GLN A 850 -23.92 -30.73 20.06
CA GLN A 850 -24.47 -30.24 21.30
C GLN A 850 -25.19 -28.91 21.06
N THR A 851 -26.40 -28.79 21.60
CA THR A 851 -27.10 -27.50 21.72
C THR A 851 -26.52 -26.73 22.91
N LEU A 852 -25.86 -25.62 22.61
CA LEU A 852 -25.25 -24.75 23.61
C LEU A 852 -26.24 -23.75 24.20
N PHE A 853 -27.20 -23.29 23.38
CA PHE A 853 -28.23 -22.35 23.79
C PHE A 853 -29.54 -22.63 23.06
N GLN A 854 -30.65 -22.48 23.77
CA GLN A 854 -32.01 -22.62 23.25
C GLN A 854 -32.92 -21.70 24.05
N THR A 855 -33.78 -20.97 23.36
CA THR A 855 -34.87 -20.18 23.95
C THR A 855 -36.09 -20.21 23.05
N ASN A 856 -37.26 -19.92 23.60
CA ASN A 856 -38.50 -19.72 22.86
C ASN A 856 -39.31 -18.57 23.45
N ILE A 857 -40.47 -18.30 22.86
CA ILE A 857 -41.33 -17.18 23.23
C ILE A 857 -41.77 -17.22 24.70
N ASP A 858 -42.26 -18.36 25.18
CA ASP A 858 -42.69 -18.54 26.57
C ASP A 858 -41.62 -18.16 27.60
N GLN A 859 -40.37 -18.48 27.30
CA GLN A 859 -39.25 -18.18 28.20
C GLN A 859 -38.89 -16.70 28.25
N LEU A 860 -39.31 -15.91 27.26
CA LEU A 860 -38.92 -14.51 27.09
C LEU A 860 -40.04 -13.52 27.46
N CYS A 861 -41.28 -13.99 27.64
CA CYS A 861 -42.49 -13.19 27.92
C CYS A 861 -42.34 -12.10 29.01
N ASN A 862 -41.47 -12.30 30.01
CA ASN A 862 -41.30 -11.34 31.12
C ASN A 862 -40.18 -10.31 30.89
N SER A 863 -39.54 -10.33 29.73
CA SER A 863 -38.30 -9.59 29.43
C SER A 863 -38.32 -8.94 28.05
N VAL A 864 -39.50 -8.52 27.58
CA VAL A 864 -39.70 -7.90 26.27
C VAL A 864 -40.31 -6.50 26.37
N SER A 865 -40.08 -5.71 25.34
CA SER A 865 -40.67 -4.38 25.12
C SER A 865 -41.23 -4.26 23.72
N ALA A 866 -42.23 -3.39 23.55
CA ALA A 866 -42.78 -3.08 22.22
C ALA A 866 -41.68 -2.53 21.31
N SER A 867 -41.65 -3.01 20.08
CA SER A 867 -40.77 -2.57 19.00
C SER A 867 -41.43 -1.47 18.18
N ASP A 868 -40.64 -0.67 17.49
CA ASP A 868 -41.11 0.27 16.46
C ASP A 868 -41.23 -0.37 15.06
N VAL A 869 -40.91 -1.65 14.97
CA VAL A 869 -40.99 -2.47 13.76
C VAL A 869 -42.39 -3.06 13.62
N SER A 870 -42.88 -3.15 12.39
CA SER A 870 -44.07 -3.93 12.02
C SER A 870 -43.62 -5.00 11.05
N PHE A 871 -44.05 -6.24 11.26
CA PHE A 871 -43.99 -7.26 10.21
C PHE A 871 -45.30 -7.21 9.43
N ASP A 872 -46.01 -8.32 9.22
CA ASP A 872 -47.23 -8.36 8.43
C ASP A 872 -48.53 -8.33 9.26
N GLN A 873 -48.52 -8.83 10.50
CA GLN A 873 -49.71 -8.94 11.36
C GLN A 873 -49.48 -8.52 12.83
N GLY A 874 -49.41 -7.21 13.06
CA GLY A 874 -49.64 -6.64 14.39
C GLY A 874 -48.42 -5.95 15.00
N GLY A 875 -48.38 -5.90 16.33
CA GLY A 875 -47.32 -5.22 17.06
C GLY A 875 -46.17 -6.18 17.37
N VAL A 876 -44.96 -5.87 16.92
CA VAL A 876 -43.76 -6.65 17.21
C VAL A 876 -43.22 -6.29 18.58
N TYR A 877 -42.74 -7.28 19.33
CA TYR A 877 -42.00 -7.08 20.58
C TYR A 877 -40.59 -7.64 20.44
N ASN A 878 -39.66 -7.10 21.23
CA ASN A 878 -38.29 -7.60 21.26
C ASN A 878 -37.67 -7.64 22.67
N THR A 879 -36.59 -8.40 22.82
CA THR A 879 -35.84 -8.54 24.08
C THR A 879 -34.85 -7.41 24.35
N GLY A 880 -34.57 -6.58 23.36
CA GLY A 880 -33.36 -5.78 23.29
C GLY A 880 -32.11 -6.66 23.11
N TRP A 881 -30.96 -6.02 22.86
CA TRP A 881 -29.68 -6.72 22.76
C TRP A 881 -29.26 -7.32 24.10
N SER A 882 -28.91 -8.60 24.06
CA SER A 882 -28.37 -9.36 25.19
C SER A 882 -27.11 -10.11 24.78
N ARG A 883 -26.07 -10.06 25.61
CA ARG A 883 -24.84 -10.84 25.39
C ARG A 883 -24.94 -12.22 26.03
N LYS A 884 -24.58 -13.26 25.28
CA LYS A 884 -24.46 -14.63 25.77
C LYS A 884 -22.99 -15.05 25.83
N SER A 885 -22.64 -15.88 26.82
CA SER A 885 -21.32 -16.50 26.96
C SER A 885 -21.51 -17.98 27.27
N LEU A 886 -20.94 -18.86 26.44
CA LEU A 886 -21.14 -20.31 26.45
C LEU A 886 -19.78 -21.00 26.53
N ASN A 887 -19.66 -22.06 27.35
CA ASN A 887 -18.43 -22.84 27.47
C ASN A 887 -18.31 -23.83 26.29
N ILE A 888 -17.13 -23.84 25.66
CA ILE A 888 -16.79 -24.73 24.54
C ILE A 888 -15.43 -25.42 24.73
N ASP A 889 -14.92 -25.54 25.97
CA ASP A 889 -13.61 -26.14 26.32
C ASP A 889 -13.42 -27.53 25.69
N SER A 890 -14.50 -28.32 25.63
CA SER A 890 -14.47 -29.69 25.08
C SER A 890 -14.21 -29.73 23.57
N TYR A 891 -14.29 -28.60 22.89
CA TYR A 891 -14.08 -28.45 21.45
C TYR A 891 -12.75 -27.75 21.09
N ALA A 892 -11.96 -27.33 22.08
CA ALA A 892 -10.65 -26.71 21.86
C ALA A 892 -9.75 -27.60 20.97
N GLY A 893 -9.09 -26.97 19.99
CA GLY A 893 -8.23 -27.67 19.02
C GLY A 893 -8.96 -28.53 17.97
N LYS A 894 -10.30 -28.53 17.93
CA LYS A 894 -11.10 -29.34 16.99
C LYS A 894 -11.69 -28.50 15.87
N ASN A 895 -11.92 -29.14 14.73
CA ASN A 895 -12.77 -28.60 13.67
C ASN A 895 -14.24 -28.80 14.02
N VAL A 896 -15.03 -27.73 13.96
CA VAL A 896 -16.42 -27.70 14.41
C VAL A 896 -17.34 -27.02 13.41
N LEU A 897 -18.61 -27.38 13.44
CA LEU A 897 -19.71 -26.66 12.81
C LEU A 897 -20.42 -25.85 13.89
N LEU A 898 -20.44 -24.53 13.75
CA LEU A 898 -21.23 -23.62 14.57
C LEU A 898 -22.50 -23.24 13.80
N ARG A 899 -23.68 -23.38 14.42
CA ARG A 899 -24.97 -23.11 13.78
C ARG A 899 -25.84 -22.23 14.66
N PHE A 900 -26.44 -21.22 14.05
CA PHE A 900 -27.51 -20.41 14.60
C PHE A 900 -28.77 -20.63 13.78
N TYR A 901 -29.89 -20.95 14.43
CA TYR A 901 -31.12 -21.22 13.69
C TYR A 901 -32.37 -20.81 14.46
N ALA A 902 -33.36 -20.38 13.70
CA ALA A 902 -34.69 -19.99 14.11
C ALA A 902 -35.72 -20.88 13.44
N THR A 903 -36.79 -21.24 14.13
CA THR A 903 -37.85 -22.12 13.60
C THR A 903 -39.21 -21.61 14.02
N ASP A 904 -40.13 -21.50 13.05
CA ASP A 904 -41.53 -21.21 13.33
C ASP A 904 -42.22 -22.48 13.83
N ILE A 905 -42.86 -22.37 14.98
CA ILE A 905 -43.63 -23.46 15.55
C ILE A 905 -45.09 -23.06 15.57
N GLY A 906 -45.82 -23.44 14.52
CA GLY A 906 -47.22 -23.85 14.65
C GLY A 906 -48.25 -23.01 13.92
N ASP A 907 -47.88 -21.92 13.25
CA ASP A 907 -48.86 -21.20 12.43
C ASP A 907 -48.37 -20.64 11.10
N SER A 908 -47.07 -20.42 10.90
CA SER A 908 -46.54 -19.79 9.67
C SER A 908 -47.24 -18.48 9.29
N ILE A 909 -47.82 -17.81 10.28
CA ILE A 909 -48.59 -16.57 10.16
C ILE A 909 -47.93 -15.48 11.00
N TYR A 910 -47.39 -15.80 12.18
CA TYR A 910 -46.70 -14.81 13.00
C TYR A 910 -45.19 -14.95 12.83
N ASP A 911 -44.58 -13.85 12.41
CA ASP A 911 -43.19 -13.85 12.05
C ASP A 911 -42.29 -13.57 13.25
N SER A 912 -41.16 -14.27 13.30
CA SER A 912 -40.08 -14.00 14.24
C SER A 912 -38.77 -13.70 13.50
N ALA A 913 -37.92 -12.90 14.13
CA ALA A 913 -36.60 -12.57 13.64
C ALA A 913 -35.59 -12.49 14.78
N ILE A 914 -34.41 -13.06 14.58
CA ILE A 914 -33.32 -13.06 15.54
C ILE A 914 -32.17 -12.28 14.92
N LEU A 915 -31.80 -11.18 15.57
CA LEU A 915 -30.56 -10.47 15.27
C LEU A 915 -29.40 -11.13 16.01
N LEU A 916 -28.26 -11.21 15.35
CA LEU A 916 -27.01 -11.77 15.85
C LEU A 916 -25.88 -10.80 15.52
N ASP A 917 -24.99 -10.58 16.47
CA ASP A 917 -23.85 -9.70 16.26
C ASP A 917 -22.70 -10.04 17.22
N ASN A 918 -21.49 -9.54 16.93
CA ASN A 918 -20.32 -9.60 17.80
C ASN A 918 -20.03 -10.99 18.36
N ILE A 919 -19.96 -11.98 17.46
CA ILE A 919 -19.61 -13.35 17.84
C ILE A 919 -18.10 -13.41 18.14
N GLU A 920 -17.72 -13.85 19.33
CA GLU A 920 -16.32 -13.97 19.75
C GLU A 920 -16.02 -15.40 20.20
N ILE A 921 -14.81 -15.85 19.87
CA ILE A 921 -14.26 -17.14 20.31
C ILE A 921 -13.00 -16.82 21.13
N GLU A 922 -13.06 -17.11 22.44
CA GLU A 922 -12.01 -16.78 23.42
C GLU A 922 -11.32 -18.00 23.99
#